data_AF-A0A7X1M1C9-F1
#
_entry.id   AF-A0A7X1M1C9-F1
#
_cell.length_a   1.000
_cell.length_b   1.000
_cell.length_c   1.000
_cell.angle_alpha   90.00
_cell.angle_beta   90.00
_cell.angle_gamma   90.00
#
_symmetry.space_group_name_H-M   'P 1'
#
loop_
_entity.id
_entity.type
_entity.pdbx_description
1 polymer ?
#
loop_
_entity_poly.entity_id
_entity_poly.type
_entity_poly.pdbx_seq_one_letter_code
_entity_poly.pdbx_strand_id
1 'polypeptide(L)'
;MTSAGDGRQIPGEGHQEVRAVGGFAYGAVGADIHVFGDGSPLYLLLRHPEIVAQGSDWLRAQPSRMLDARLEVVEFTGREDEWAQLIAWRDSSDRLAVRWLHGAGGQGKTRLAARLAADGEESGWLVVHAVHGTDTHPPTEGSHDLRVRGHRGVLLLADYADRWPLGHWNWLFRNSLMRQSVPVRVLLSARSAHGWPALRGVLNRLRLGAETSDQFLAPLLGEHGFRDRLFRVARDCFARHYPDRAPGAAACSVDLAHPDFGLTLAVHMAALVAVDARAYGRTPPTDMLGLTGYLLDREQENWRQLYENRACGLDFRTPDQVLGRAVFTAILAGPLRRERAEELLEALMFERPGRVLSDHAVCYPSTRSESADVLEPLLPDRLAEDFLALTVPGSPVSGHPTDPWSVTAAHTVVERRRGQPVPWTGRAVSFLAAVTERWPHVGERVLYPLLLREPSLAIAGGSAALSSLARIEGADPEVLAAVYECVRRSQAAEAAVGGGDLGERMVADRLAAVGDEETRAALLLELAERRGAAGRWEEGKDAAEESVVLLRRLAHTMPEHEYALTVALHQLGVQLTTTHRYADARRVLEEALALCRPKAALEPQSATLLPHLLHVLAQTFWATDDIDQALALTQEARRLYDDLFHRDPSGWVCNLSLQSRLLSDQGALLARIGRLQEALELAEGAVVLARLFPLLQPDAVPQSLARALLTVGKLQYETGRLADAAQLVAEAVRLYRQLARVHPGGYRRELTSAVATLAGMLAEAGRHVEARIAAEEAIALREQGESQGDHYAAGWVTALYLVRHSEGPEERLPWGTEQEIGEAAERLVRSEEWPALWELTCSVPILDAIQLVHRFPGGCWQPPDATGRALMRRLASVDRRSVEAFTEICALAGTRQLPLAMDSTCHLAFAFGRPWMTCTAYGEDGLRMASVDLTTGRRQQVYQGGAYHEAVVCMGDDGVVAVRHAERNGSVPGELVRYVNGTAQVIASGAALYGAAGAATADGFLIGSRLVPTVLVGTSDGLYEADLFSIGLSRGDRLAVDPTGTRVAFAHGDRFVVTDTLMRSVYAQAVVRPHQGEITGLVMPAPDEVLTTDADGRMCRWQSVGDECHLIASAEQAPELIDLFTLTGWRIVGGWALREGMPFFLDSSTLVPVAPPRLVKDFLTELQDITVSPDRRYLVHSKGVYPSSSDGCHPQAVITVHDLEHPTAWPHRPLASLTERDRAALDVLEAPSPELRDLLNLMRAAAAYRSERANTTA
;
A
#
# COMPACT_ATOMS: atom_id res chain seq x y z
N MET A 1 41.77 30.89 14.32
CA MET A 1 43.14 30.65 14.84
C MET A 1 43.44 29.17 14.72
N THR A 2 44.67 28.86 14.31
CA THR A 2 45.22 27.57 13.89
C THR A 2 45.31 26.50 14.99
N SER A 3 44.99 25.24 14.66
CA SER A 3 45.82 24.10 15.04
C SER A 3 45.69 22.97 14.03
N ALA A 4 46.77 22.76 13.26
CA ALA A 4 47.00 21.53 12.53
C ALA A 4 47.39 20.42 13.53
N GLY A 5 46.75 19.26 13.43
CA GLY A 5 47.06 18.05 14.17
C GLY A 5 46.72 16.86 13.29
N ASP A 6 47.75 16.26 12.71
CA ASP A 6 47.71 15.08 11.85
C ASP A 6 47.36 13.84 12.69
N GLY A 7 46.35 13.06 12.26
CA GLY A 7 45.87 11.93 13.07
C GLY A 7 44.65 11.18 12.54
N ARG A 8 44.85 10.41 11.45
CA ARG A 8 43.99 9.30 10.98
C ARG A 8 42.53 9.64 10.66
N GLN A 9 42.23 9.89 9.39
CA GLN A 9 40.88 9.74 8.85
C GLN A 9 40.39 8.30 9.06
N ILE A 10 39.27 8.16 9.78
CA ILE A 10 38.54 6.90 9.94
C ILE A 10 37.85 6.61 8.58
N PRO A 11 38.13 5.48 7.92
CA PRO A 11 37.41 5.13 6.69
C PRO A 11 36.02 4.58 7.06
N GLY A 12 34.97 5.36 6.87
CA GLY A 12 33.60 4.87 7.10
C GLY A 12 32.49 5.90 7.37
N GLU A 13 32.70 7.20 7.17
CA GLU A 13 31.61 8.17 7.24
C GLU A 13 30.94 8.28 5.87
N GLY A 14 29.79 7.61 5.72
CA GLY A 14 28.86 7.90 4.64
C GLY A 14 28.14 9.21 4.97
N HIS A 15 28.19 10.17 4.06
CA HIS A 15 27.51 11.46 4.19
C HIS A 15 26.22 11.40 3.35
N GLN A 16 25.06 11.54 3.99
CA GLN A 16 23.76 11.64 3.33
C GLN A 16 23.27 13.08 3.42
N GLU A 17 23.13 13.77 2.28
CA GLU A 17 22.58 15.12 2.23
C GLU A 17 21.10 15.05 1.82
N VAL A 18 20.20 15.33 2.78
CA VAL A 18 18.74 15.35 2.55
C VAL A 18 18.28 16.81 2.55
N ARG A 19 17.81 17.31 1.41
CA ARG A 19 17.39 18.71 1.25
C ARG A 19 15.90 18.80 0.93
N ALA A 20 15.12 19.42 1.82
CA ALA A 20 13.71 19.71 1.59
C ALA A 20 13.54 21.14 1.03
N VAL A 21 12.72 21.31 -0.01
CA VAL A 21 12.39 22.62 -0.59
C VAL A 21 11.03 23.06 -0.06
N GLY A 22 11.00 24.10 0.78
CA GLY A 22 9.75 24.60 1.39
C GLY A 22 9.19 23.72 2.52
N GLY A 23 10.03 22.89 3.15
CA GLY A 23 9.61 21.92 4.17
C GLY A 23 10.75 21.43 5.05
N PHE A 24 10.60 20.26 5.66
CA PHE A 24 11.55 19.68 6.61
C PHE A 24 12.15 18.37 6.09
N ALA A 25 13.43 18.11 6.39
CA ALA A 25 14.15 16.89 6.01
C ALA A 25 14.56 16.06 7.23
N TYR A 26 14.13 14.80 7.26
CA TYR A 26 14.52 13.80 8.26
C TYR A 26 15.49 12.79 7.68
N GLY A 27 16.58 12.50 8.38
CA GLY A 27 17.52 11.43 8.04
C GLY A 27 17.57 10.35 9.12
N ALA A 28 17.57 9.09 8.72
CA ALA A 28 17.85 7.96 9.59
C ALA A 28 18.91 7.09 8.92
N VAL A 29 20.09 7.01 9.52
CA VAL A 29 21.20 6.23 8.98
C VAL A 29 21.11 4.82 9.54
N GLY A 30 20.99 3.81 8.67
CA GLY A 30 20.88 2.40 9.08
C GLY A 30 19.46 1.90 9.38
N ALA A 31 18.44 2.67 9.02
CA ALA A 31 17.02 2.30 9.09
C ALA A 31 16.24 2.80 7.87
N ASP A 32 15.05 2.26 7.63
CA ASP A 32 14.18 2.74 6.55
C ASP A 32 13.29 3.90 7.04
N ILE A 33 13.06 4.88 6.16
CA ILE A 33 12.06 5.94 6.39
C ILE A 33 10.89 5.67 5.44
N HIS A 34 9.68 5.57 5.99
CA HIS A 34 8.46 5.48 5.21
C HIS A 34 7.73 6.81 5.28
N VAL A 35 7.43 7.40 4.12
CA VAL A 35 6.70 8.66 3.99
C VAL A 35 5.39 8.44 3.24
N PHE A 36 4.36 9.16 3.63
CA PHE A 36 3.14 9.32 2.86
C PHE A 36 3.41 10.14 1.59
N GLY A 37 2.50 10.08 0.62
CA GLY A 37 2.63 10.82 -0.65
C GLY A 37 2.64 12.34 -0.49
N ASP A 38 2.25 12.85 0.68
CA ASP A 38 2.33 14.26 1.07
C ASP A 38 3.68 14.65 1.71
N GLY A 39 4.62 13.70 1.80
CA GLY A 39 5.95 13.88 2.40
C GLY A 39 6.00 13.71 3.92
N SER A 40 4.88 13.43 4.59
CA SER A 40 4.85 13.19 6.04
C SER A 40 5.38 11.80 6.39
N PRO A 41 6.26 11.63 7.39
CA PRO A 41 6.71 10.30 7.80
C PRO A 41 5.57 9.50 8.43
N LEU A 42 5.43 8.23 8.05
CA LEU A 42 4.46 7.29 8.61
C LEU A 42 4.69 7.05 10.11
N TYR A 43 5.96 7.01 10.48
CA TYR A 43 6.47 6.96 11.85
C TYR A 43 7.91 7.49 11.85
N LEU A 44 8.37 7.95 13.02
CA LEU A 44 9.74 8.38 13.25
C LEU A 44 10.48 7.36 14.13
N LEU A 45 11.78 7.21 13.90
CA LEU A 45 12.65 6.30 14.62
C LEU A 45 13.77 7.09 15.30
N LEU A 46 13.55 7.46 16.54
CA LEU A 46 14.43 8.38 17.26
C LEU A 46 15.35 7.56 18.18
N ARG A 47 16.64 7.92 18.24
CA ARG A 47 17.49 7.41 19.31
C ARG A 47 16.95 7.90 20.66
N HIS A 48 17.04 7.07 21.70
CA HIS A 48 16.57 7.46 23.03
C HIS A 48 17.19 8.81 23.46
N PRO A 49 16.36 9.83 23.79
CA PRO A 49 16.87 11.16 24.12
C PRO A 49 17.51 11.20 25.51
N GLU A 50 18.62 11.92 25.65
CA GLU A 50 19.18 12.25 26.97
C GLU A 50 18.23 13.24 27.68
N ILE A 51 17.69 12.83 28.82
CA ILE A 51 16.85 13.70 29.66
C ILE A 51 17.74 14.77 30.29
N VAL A 52 17.56 16.03 29.89
CA VAL A 52 18.27 17.16 30.50
C VAL A 52 17.75 17.40 31.91
N ALA A 53 18.60 17.21 32.92
CA ALA A 53 18.27 17.49 34.31
C ALA A 53 17.90 18.97 34.50
N GLN A 54 16.64 19.24 34.87
CA GLN A 54 16.14 20.59 35.13
C GLN A 54 16.38 21.02 36.58
N GLY A 55 16.57 22.32 36.81
CA GLY A 55 16.81 22.87 38.14
C GLY A 55 15.61 22.75 39.08
N SER A 56 15.86 22.54 40.38
CA SER A 56 14.79 22.38 41.39
C SER A 56 13.84 23.57 41.49
N ASP A 57 14.27 24.80 41.18
CA ASP A 57 13.39 25.98 41.11
C ASP A 57 12.29 25.85 40.05
N TRP A 58 12.65 25.34 38.87
CA TRP A 58 11.71 25.14 37.77
C TRP A 58 10.67 24.06 38.09
N LEU A 59 11.09 22.97 38.75
CA LEU A 59 10.18 21.91 39.18
C LEU A 59 9.22 22.40 40.29
N ARG A 60 9.70 23.20 41.24
CA ARG A 60 8.87 23.74 42.33
C ARG A 60 7.83 24.76 41.87
N ALA A 61 8.17 25.54 40.83
CA ALA A 61 7.24 26.53 40.26
C ALA A 61 5.93 25.87 39.79
N GLN A 62 6.04 24.67 39.21
CA GLN A 62 4.91 23.88 38.72
C GLN A 62 5.11 22.41 39.13
N PRO A 63 4.68 22.03 40.35
CA PRO A 63 5.03 20.74 40.97
C PRO A 63 4.61 19.50 40.17
N SER A 64 3.48 19.57 39.45
CA SER A 64 2.98 18.52 38.54
C SER A 64 4.02 18.03 37.54
N ARG A 65 5.00 18.87 37.14
CA ARG A 65 6.13 18.47 36.29
C ARG A 65 6.90 17.29 36.89
N MET A 66 7.04 17.23 38.22
CA MET A 66 7.73 16.14 38.90
C MET A 66 7.01 14.78 38.76
N LEU A 67 5.75 14.75 38.29
CA LEU A 67 4.99 13.53 38.02
C LEU A 67 5.19 13.01 36.60
N ASP A 68 5.84 13.76 35.71
CA ASP A 68 6.20 13.28 34.39
C ASP A 68 7.19 12.11 34.53
N ALA A 69 6.77 10.93 34.04
CA ALA A 69 7.57 9.72 34.09
C ALA A 69 8.94 9.87 33.41
N ARG A 70 9.06 10.79 32.45
CA ARG A 70 10.28 11.09 31.70
C ARG A 70 11.31 11.88 32.50
N LEU A 71 10.92 12.60 33.56
CA LEU A 71 11.88 13.35 34.38
C LEU A 71 12.52 12.50 35.47
N GLU A 72 12.02 11.27 35.67
CA GLU A 72 12.61 10.26 36.55
C GLU A 72 12.83 10.72 38.01
N VAL A 73 12.09 11.73 38.48
CA VAL A 73 12.28 12.36 39.80
C VAL A 73 12.19 11.34 40.94
N VAL A 74 11.28 10.37 40.84
CA VAL A 74 11.13 9.29 41.81
C VAL A 74 11.94 8.08 41.38
N GLU A 75 12.75 7.56 42.31
CA GLU A 75 13.50 6.32 42.14
C GLU A 75 12.58 5.15 41.75
N PHE A 76 13.01 4.33 40.78
CA PHE A 76 12.22 3.20 40.30
C PHE A 76 11.95 2.21 41.44
N THR A 77 10.67 2.05 41.81
CA THR A 77 10.27 1.26 42.98
C THR A 77 8.98 0.51 42.67
N GLY A 78 8.90 -0.74 43.12
CA GLY A 78 7.65 -1.47 43.21
C GLY A 78 7.13 -2.09 41.91
N ARG A 79 8.02 -2.34 40.95
CA ARG A 79 7.77 -3.12 39.73
C ARG A 79 8.99 -3.96 39.34
N GLU A 80 9.76 -4.37 40.35
CA GLU A 80 11.04 -5.06 40.18
C GLU A 80 10.85 -6.43 39.51
N ASP A 81 9.74 -7.12 39.81
CA ASP A 81 9.42 -8.42 39.21
C ASP A 81 9.05 -8.28 37.73
N GLU A 82 8.17 -7.32 37.40
CA GLU A 82 7.79 -7.05 36.01
C GLU A 82 8.98 -6.55 35.18
N TRP A 83 9.85 -5.76 35.79
CA TRP A 83 11.12 -5.32 35.20
C TRP A 83 12.08 -6.48 34.96
N ALA A 84 12.24 -7.38 35.93
CA ALA A 84 13.07 -8.58 35.78
C ALA A 84 12.57 -9.48 34.64
N GLN A 85 11.25 -9.61 34.47
CA GLN A 85 10.64 -10.33 33.34
C GLN A 85 10.96 -9.69 31.99
N LEU A 86 10.98 -8.34 31.92
CA LEU A 86 11.35 -7.63 30.69
C LEU A 86 12.85 -7.74 30.38
N ILE A 87 13.71 -7.74 31.40
CA ILE A 87 15.15 -8.02 31.21
C ILE A 87 15.35 -9.44 30.68
N ALA A 88 14.72 -10.43 31.30
CA ALA A 88 14.82 -11.83 30.88
C ALA A 88 14.34 -12.03 29.44
N TRP A 89 13.27 -11.33 29.05
CA TRP A 89 12.77 -11.31 27.67
C TRP A 89 13.72 -10.61 26.70
N ARG A 90 14.27 -9.44 27.08
CA ARG A 90 15.27 -8.74 26.27
C ARG A 90 16.47 -9.63 25.98
N ASP A 91 16.94 -10.35 27.00
CA ASP A 91 18.13 -11.19 26.93
C ASP A 91 17.86 -12.63 26.45
N SER A 92 16.65 -12.93 25.95
CA SER A 92 16.33 -14.24 25.36
C SER A 92 17.19 -14.55 24.13
N SER A 93 17.25 -15.81 23.71
CA SER A 93 18.06 -16.23 22.55
C SER A 93 17.44 -15.89 21.19
N ASP A 94 16.20 -15.41 21.15
CA ASP A 94 15.47 -15.19 19.91
C ASP A 94 16.05 -14.04 19.09
N ARG A 95 16.09 -14.20 17.76
CA ARG A 95 16.61 -13.15 16.86
C ARG A 95 15.73 -11.89 16.90
N LEU A 96 14.42 -12.07 16.95
CA LEU A 96 13.43 -11.01 17.06
C LEU A 96 12.40 -11.43 18.10
N ALA A 97 12.07 -10.55 19.05
CA ALA A 97 10.96 -10.76 19.96
C ALA A 97 10.13 -9.49 20.07
N VAL A 98 8.81 -9.63 20.12
CA VAL A 98 7.83 -8.53 20.23
C VAL A 98 6.96 -8.77 21.44
N ARG A 99 6.94 -7.80 22.36
CA ARG A 99 6.15 -7.88 23.59
C ARG A 99 5.11 -6.78 23.67
N TRP A 100 3.87 -7.18 23.94
CA TRP A 100 2.74 -6.28 24.16
C TRP A 100 2.50 -6.03 25.66
N LEU A 101 2.98 -4.88 26.16
CA LEU A 101 2.79 -4.46 27.55
C LEU A 101 1.49 -3.65 27.67
N HIS A 102 0.51 -4.16 28.42
CA HIS A 102 -0.80 -3.51 28.53
C HIS A 102 -1.30 -3.31 29.96
N GLY A 103 -2.08 -2.26 30.17
CA GLY A 103 -2.69 -1.93 31.46
C GLY A 103 -3.29 -0.53 31.49
N ALA A 104 -4.09 -0.20 32.50
CA ALA A 104 -4.76 1.10 32.60
C ALA A 104 -3.80 2.30 32.59
N GLY A 105 -4.32 3.49 32.29
CA GLY A 105 -3.57 4.75 32.38
C GLY A 105 -3.15 5.03 33.83
N GLY A 106 -1.87 5.39 34.05
CA GLY A 106 -1.31 5.65 35.39
C GLY A 106 -0.65 4.44 36.09
N GLN A 107 -0.65 3.24 35.46
CA GLN A 107 -0.04 2.03 36.03
C GLN A 107 1.50 1.99 36.03
N GLY A 108 2.15 2.91 35.31
CA GLY A 108 3.62 2.98 35.23
C GLY A 108 4.26 2.33 34.00
N LYS A 109 3.49 2.00 32.95
CA LYS A 109 4.01 1.42 31.69
C LYS A 109 5.18 2.22 31.10
N THR A 110 5.01 3.54 30.93
CA THR A 110 6.06 4.43 30.39
C THR A 110 7.30 4.46 31.28
N ARG A 111 7.14 4.46 32.62
CA ARG A 111 8.26 4.41 33.56
C ARG A 111 9.00 3.07 33.51
N LEU A 112 8.27 1.96 33.34
CA LEU A 112 8.82 0.62 33.17
C LEU A 112 9.60 0.50 31.85
N ALA A 113 9.06 1.04 30.75
CA ALA A 113 9.75 1.10 29.46
C ALA A 113 11.01 1.97 29.50
N ALA A 114 10.95 3.14 30.18
CA ALA A 114 12.11 4.00 30.39
C ALA A 114 13.20 3.33 31.23
N ARG A 115 12.82 2.61 32.30
CA ARG A 115 13.79 1.84 33.09
C ARG A 115 14.45 0.75 32.23
N LEU A 116 13.67 0.00 31.44
CA LEU A 116 14.20 -0.99 30.50
C LEU A 116 15.13 -0.37 29.45
N ALA A 117 14.83 0.84 28.97
CA ALA A 117 15.71 1.60 28.08
C ALA A 117 17.06 1.88 28.74
N ALA A 118 17.06 2.47 29.94
CA ALA A 118 18.29 2.78 30.68
C ALA A 118 19.15 1.53 30.92
N ASP A 119 18.54 0.44 31.38
CA ASP A 119 19.26 -0.83 31.56
C ASP A 119 19.74 -1.44 30.23
N GLY A 120 19.02 -1.19 29.14
CA GLY A 120 19.42 -1.56 27.78
C GLY A 120 20.70 -0.83 27.37
N GLU A 121 20.74 0.49 27.52
CA GLU A 121 21.90 1.32 27.19
C GLU A 121 23.12 0.96 28.03
N GLU A 122 22.96 0.81 29.36
CA GLU A 122 24.02 0.35 30.27
C GLU A 122 24.56 -1.03 29.86
N SER A 123 23.68 -1.90 29.35
CA SER A 123 24.04 -3.23 28.87
C SER A 123 24.58 -3.25 27.45
N GLY A 124 24.70 -2.10 26.77
CA GLY A 124 25.24 -1.96 25.41
C GLY A 124 24.24 -2.21 24.26
N TRP A 125 22.94 -2.16 24.53
CA TRP A 125 21.89 -2.21 23.50
C TRP A 125 21.68 -0.83 22.85
N LEU A 126 21.32 -0.81 21.58
CA LEU A 126 20.84 0.40 20.90
C LEU A 126 19.36 0.57 21.22
N VAL A 127 18.99 1.64 21.91
CA VAL A 127 17.58 1.94 22.23
C VAL A 127 16.99 2.93 21.24
N VAL A 128 15.87 2.57 20.63
CA VAL A 128 15.16 3.32 19.59
C VAL A 128 13.72 3.52 20.00
N HIS A 129 13.18 4.73 19.85
CA HIS A 129 11.78 5.05 20.04
C HIS A 129 11.09 5.16 18.69
N ALA A 130 10.03 4.38 18.49
CA ALA A 130 9.13 4.51 17.35
C ALA A 130 7.93 5.36 17.74
N VAL A 131 7.71 6.45 17.03
CA VAL A 131 6.60 7.37 17.28
C VAL A 131 5.76 7.52 16.02
N HIS A 132 4.43 7.45 16.14
CA HIS A 132 3.53 7.46 14.99
C HIS A 132 3.51 8.83 14.31
N GLY A 133 3.43 8.83 12.98
CA GLY A 133 3.45 10.03 12.15
C GLY A 133 2.34 11.04 12.43
N THR A 134 1.17 10.63 12.96
CA THR A 134 0.10 11.58 13.36
C THR A 134 0.22 12.03 14.81
N ASP A 135 0.99 11.32 15.64
CA ASP A 135 1.31 11.70 17.02
C ASP A 135 2.57 12.59 17.10
N THR A 136 3.18 12.90 15.95
CA THR A 136 4.39 13.72 15.85
C THR A 136 4.34 14.68 14.71
N HIS A 137 4.93 15.85 14.89
CA HIS A 137 5.47 16.57 13.76
C HIS A 137 6.84 16.03 13.35
N PRO A 138 7.23 16.23 12.08
CA PRO A 138 8.56 15.87 11.63
C PRO A 138 9.58 16.59 12.52
N PRO A 139 10.68 15.91 12.91
CA PRO A 139 11.67 16.45 13.85
C PRO A 139 12.31 17.73 13.31
N THR A 140 13.31 18.24 14.00
CA THR A 140 14.18 19.31 13.50
C THR A 140 15.34 18.77 12.69
N GLU A 141 16.03 19.68 11.97
CA GLU A 141 17.10 19.29 11.04
C GLU A 141 18.10 18.44 11.80
N GLY A 142 18.20 17.16 11.41
CA GLY A 142 18.93 16.19 12.18
C GLY A 142 18.83 14.81 11.58
N SER A 143 19.97 14.11 11.59
CA SER A 143 20.06 12.70 11.23
C SER A 143 20.25 11.87 12.48
N HIS A 144 19.42 10.85 12.71
CA HIS A 144 19.70 9.86 13.76
C HIS A 144 20.56 8.73 13.19
N ASP A 145 21.70 8.47 13.84
CA ASP A 145 22.50 7.28 13.55
C ASP A 145 21.93 6.08 14.29
N LEU A 146 21.31 5.17 13.55
CA LEU A 146 20.70 3.94 14.02
C LEU A 146 21.49 2.70 13.58
N ARG A 147 22.75 2.87 13.15
CA ARG A 147 23.62 1.77 12.78
C ARG A 147 23.91 0.89 13.99
N VAL A 148 23.76 -0.42 13.83
CA VAL A 148 23.92 -1.41 14.91
C VAL A 148 25.38 -1.77 15.25
N ARG A 149 26.37 -1.18 14.56
CA ARG A 149 27.79 -1.53 14.77
C ARG A 149 28.24 -1.16 16.19
N GLY A 150 28.72 -2.15 16.94
CA GLY A 150 29.19 -1.96 18.31
C GLY A 150 28.13 -2.15 19.39
N HIS A 151 26.86 -2.37 19.02
CA HIS A 151 25.78 -2.65 19.95
C HIS A 151 25.50 -4.17 20.06
N ARG A 152 25.04 -4.62 21.23
CA ARG A 152 24.69 -6.04 21.48
C ARG A 152 23.36 -6.46 20.89
N GLY A 153 22.46 -5.51 20.65
CA GLY A 153 21.11 -5.71 20.15
C GLY A 153 20.38 -4.38 19.99
N VAL A 154 19.18 -4.41 19.42
CA VAL A 154 18.30 -3.24 19.26
C VAL A 154 17.07 -3.42 20.14
N LEU A 155 16.77 -2.43 20.99
CA LEU A 155 15.53 -2.35 21.75
C LEU A 155 14.68 -1.20 21.20
N LEU A 156 13.61 -1.54 20.48
CA LEU A 156 12.64 -0.60 19.94
C LEU A 156 11.45 -0.47 20.89
N LEU A 157 11.13 0.76 21.29
CA LEU A 157 10.02 1.09 22.18
C LEU A 157 8.97 1.86 21.39
N ALA A 158 7.70 1.46 21.49
CA ALA A 158 6.59 2.20 20.91
C ALA A 158 5.46 2.35 21.94
N ASP A 159 5.15 3.60 22.28
CA ASP A 159 4.03 3.94 23.17
C ASP A 159 2.72 4.09 22.38
N TYR A 160 1.61 3.90 23.10
CA TYR A 160 0.25 3.98 22.55
C TYR A 160 0.03 3.04 21.36
N ALA A 161 0.54 1.82 21.45
CA ALA A 161 0.55 0.90 20.33
C ALA A 161 -0.86 0.49 19.83
N ASP A 162 -1.85 0.60 20.72
CA ASP A 162 -3.27 0.42 20.42
C ASP A 162 -3.92 1.56 19.62
N ARG A 163 -3.25 2.72 19.50
CA ARG A 163 -3.71 3.86 18.68
C ARG A 163 -3.21 3.83 17.23
N TRP A 164 -2.19 3.03 16.95
CA TRP A 164 -1.60 2.94 15.61
C TRP A 164 -2.48 2.09 14.67
N PRO A 165 -2.74 2.54 13.43
CA PRO A 165 -3.38 1.71 12.42
C PRO A 165 -2.59 0.44 12.12
N LEU A 166 -3.28 -0.67 11.93
CA LEU A 166 -2.65 -1.98 11.70
C LEU A 166 -1.74 -2.00 10.45
N GLY A 167 -2.10 -1.24 9.42
CA GLY A 167 -1.28 -1.08 8.21
C GLY A 167 0.07 -0.42 8.46
N HIS A 168 0.18 0.46 9.46
CA HIS A 168 1.41 1.18 9.76
C HIS A 168 2.40 0.28 10.49
N TRP A 169 1.92 -0.61 11.36
CA TRP A 169 2.73 -1.67 11.94
C TRP A 169 3.36 -2.59 10.89
N ASN A 170 2.62 -2.91 9.81
CA ASN A 170 3.17 -3.71 8.71
C ASN A 170 4.37 -3.02 8.04
N TRP A 171 4.37 -1.69 7.94
CA TRP A 171 5.53 -0.94 7.44
C TRP A 171 6.66 -0.85 8.47
N LEU A 172 6.36 -0.69 9.77
CA LEU A 172 7.38 -0.72 10.83
C LEU A 172 8.12 -2.05 10.87
N PHE A 173 7.40 -3.16 10.79
CA PHE A 173 8.01 -4.48 10.84
C PHE A 173 8.73 -4.89 9.54
N ARG A 174 8.52 -4.15 8.45
CA ARG A 174 9.30 -4.30 7.21
C ARG A 174 10.62 -3.54 7.21
N ASN A 175 10.81 -2.65 8.19
CA ASN A 175 12.00 -1.83 8.33
C ASN A 175 13.26 -2.68 8.43
N SER A 176 14.34 -2.25 7.79
CA SER A 176 15.67 -2.85 7.84
C SER A 176 16.18 -3.04 9.28
N LEU A 177 15.75 -2.22 10.25
CA LEU A 177 16.00 -2.44 11.68
C LEU A 177 15.54 -3.80 12.22
N MET A 178 14.52 -4.44 11.62
CA MET A 178 14.03 -5.76 12.03
C MET A 178 14.88 -6.92 11.46
N ARG A 179 15.75 -6.63 10.49
CA ARG A 179 16.58 -7.61 9.76
C ARG A 179 18.07 -7.46 10.06
N GLN A 180 18.41 -6.79 11.17
CA GLN A 180 19.78 -6.59 11.61
C GLN A 180 20.43 -7.93 12.02
N SER A 181 21.77 -7.95 12.02
CA SER A 181 22.56 -9.12 12.45
C SER A 181 22.58 -9.33 13.96
N VAL A 182 22.14 -8.34 14.73
CA VAL A 182 22.02 -8.37 16.18
C VAL A 182 20.56 -8.67 16.60
N PRO A 183 20.32 -9.22 17.80
CA PRO A 183 18.97 -9.44 18.31
C PRO A 183 18.15 -8.14 18.37
N VAL A 184 16.87 -8.22 17.98
CA VAL A 184 15.92 -7.10 18.00
C VAL A 184 14.79 -7.39 18.99
N ARG A 185 14.46 -6.41 19.83
CA ARG A 185 13.41 -6.49 20.85
C ARG A 185 12.47 -5.33 20.64
N VAL A 186 11.17 -5.60 20.49
CA VAL A 186 10.16 -4.57 20.25
C VAL A 186 9.17 -4.58 21.40
N LEU A 187 9.18 -3.54 22.24
CA LEU A 187 8.21 -3.38 23.33
C LEU A 187 7.11 -2.40 22.91
N LEU A 188 5.88 -2.89 22.92
CA LEU A 188 4.68 -2.15 22.52
C LEU A 188 3.82 -1.87 23.75
N SER A 189 3.67 -0.61 24.12
CA SER A 189 2.91 -0.19 25.30
C SER A 189 1.49 0.24 24.91
N ALA A 190 0.47 -0.38 25.49
CA ALA A 190 -0.95 -0.16 25.15
C ALA A 190 -1.85 -0.02 26.39
N ARG A 191 -3.05 0.55 26.24
CA ARG A 191 -4.04 0.60 27.33
C ARG A 191 -4.79 -0.73 27.49
N SER A 192 -4.91 -1.52 26.42
CA SER A 192 -5.62 -2.82 26.45
C SER A 192 -4.94 -3.92 25.61
N ALA A 193 -5.44 -5.15 25.71
CA ALA A 193 -4.96 -6.30 24.93
C ALA A 193 -5.67 -6.47 23.57
N HIS A 194 -6.75 -5.73 23.29
CA HIS A 194 -7.64 -5.99 22.14
C HIS A 194 -6.95 -5.91 20.77
N GLY A 195 -5.98 -5.00 20.60
CA GLY A 195 -5.23 -4.85 19.34
C GLY A 195 -4.19 -5.94 19.09
N TRP A 196 -3.83 -6.72 20.11
CA TRP A 196 -2.70 -7.65 20.04
C TRP A 196 -2.88 -8.82 19.06
N PRO A 197 -4.03 -9.52 19.01
CA PRO A 197 -4.20 -10.64 18.07
C PRO A 197 -4.03 -10.24 16.61
N ALA A 198 -4.53 -9.07 16.22
CA ALA A 198 -4.41 -8.55 14.86
C ALA A 198 -2.95 -8.25 14.50
N LEU A 199 -2.21 -7.63 15.43
CA LEU A 199 -0.79 -7.31 15.24
C LEU A 199 0.11 -8.54 15.16
N ARG A 200 -0.14 -9.54 16.02
CA ARG A 200 0.52 -10.84 15.94
C ARG A 200 0.26 -11.51 14.59
N GLY A 201 -0.93 -11.35 14.01
CA GLY A 201 -1.25 -11.76 12.66
C GLY A 201 -0.37 -11.09 11.58
N VAL A 202 -0.04 -9.81 11.73
CA VAL A 202 0.89 -9.08 10.83
C VAL A 202 2.30 -9.64 10.94
N LEU A 203 2.80 -9.83 12.16
CA LEU A 203 4.13 -10.40 12.41
C LEU A 203 4.29 -11.79 11.80
N ASN A 204 3.27 -12.65 11.94
CA ASN A 204 3.25 -13.98 11.35
C ASN A 204 3.23 -13.94 9.82
N ARG A 205 2.45 -13.02 9.22
CA ARG A 205 2.39 -12.85 7.75
C ARG A 205 3.72 -12.40 7.16
N LEU A 206 4.45 -11.54 7.86
CA LEU A 206 5.77 -11.04 7.43
C LEU A 206 6.90 -12.07 7.59
N ARG A 207 6.62 -13.24 8.18
CA ARG A 207 7.58 -14.35 8.38
C ARG A 207 8.89 -13.91 9.03
N LEU A 208 8.85 -12.95 9.96
CA LEU A 208 10.06 -12.43 10.59
C LEU A 208 10.69 -13.41 11.60
N GLY A 209 9.98 -14.50 11.93
CA GLY A 209 10.39 -15.47 12.95
C GLY A 209 10.44 -14.87 14.35
N ALA A 210 9.52 -13.95 14.65
CA ALA A 210 9.47 -13.24 15.93
C ALA A 210 8.85 -14.11 17.03
N GLU A 211 9.48 -14.16 18.21
CA GLU A 211 8.78 -14.57 19.44
C GLU A 211 7.76 -13.48 19.79
N THR A 212 6.52 -13.85 20.08
CA THR A 212 5.45 -12.90 20.39
C THR A 212 4.82 -13.23 21.73
N SER A 213 4.84 -12.27 22.66
CA SER A 213 4.27 -12.42 23.99
C SER A 213 3.50 -11.15 24.41
N ASP A 214 2.56 -11.27 25.33
CA ASP A 214 1.93 -10.14 26.02
C ASP A 214 2.22 -10.18 27.53
N GLN A 215 2.17 -9.00 28.16
CA GLN A 215 2.39 -8.83 29.59
C GLN A 215 1.37 -7.83 30.15
N PHE A 216 0.49 -8.34 31.01
CA PHE A 216 -0.46 -7.51 31.75
C PHE A 216 0.21 -6.83 32.95
N LEU A 217 0.07 -5.51 33.04
CA LEU A 217 0.52 -4.72 34.18
C LEU A 217 -0.64 -4.48 35.15
N ALA A 218 -0.77 -5.37 36.14
CA ALA A 218 -1.83 -5.35 37.14
C ALA A 218 -1.78 -4.10 38.04
N PRO A 219 -2.90 -3.66 38.63
CA PRO A 219 -2.90 -2.63 39.68
C PRO A 219 -1.97 -2.98 40.84
N LEU A 220 -1.42 -1.96 41.49
CA LEU A 220 -0.63 -2.13 42.71
C LEU A 220 -1.47 -2.82 43.78
N LEU A 221 -1.00 -3.97 44.27
CA LEU A 221 -1.70 -4.71 45.33
C LEU A 221 -1.85 -3.82 46.58
N GLY A 222 -3.05 -3.81 47.16
CA GLY A 222 -3.35 -3.08 48.40
C GLY A 222 -2.88 -3.79 49.66
N GLU A 223 -2.61 -5.09 49.56
CA GLU A 223 -2.17 -5.92 50.68
C GLU A 223 -0.63 -5.86 50.81
N HIS A 224 -0.11 -5.88 52.05
CA HIS A 224 1.33 -5.95 52.41
C HIS A 224 2.11 -4.61 52.47
N GLY A 225 1.46 -3.45 52.64
CA GLY A 225 2.17 -2.17 52.91
C GLY A 225 3.04 -1.65 51.77
N PHE A 226 2.81 -2.17 50.55
CA PHE A 226 3.58 -1.87 49.36
C PHE A 226 3.40 -0.42 48.91
N ARG A 227 2.14 0.04 48.86
CA ARG A 227 1.78 1.41 48.52
C ARG A 227 2.38 2.42 49.51
N ASP A 228 2.46 2.08 50.80
CA ASP A 228 3.14 2.89 51.82
C ASP A 228 4.65 3.00 51.61
N ARG A 229 5.30 1.94 51.11
CA ARG A 229 6.71 1.98 50.73
C ARG A 229 6.91 2.91 49.53
N LEU A 230 6.11 2.74 48.48
CA LEU A 230 6.16 3.59 47.28
C LEU A 230 5.92 5.07 47.64
N PHE A 231 4.92 5.36 48.47
CA PHE A 231 4.64 6.71 48.97
C PHE A 231 5.85 7.31 49.67
N ARG A 232 6.51 6.57 50.58
CA ARG A 232 7.68 7.07 51.31
C ARG A 232 8.84 7.39 50.38
N VAL A 233 9.14 6.51 49.43
CA VAL A 233 10.21 6.74 48.44
C VAL A 233 9.90 7.97 47.59
N ALA A 234 8.68 8.07 47.05
CA ALA A 234 8.25 9.21 46.26
C ALA A 234 8.33 10.52 47.06
N ARG A 235 7.82 10.52 48.30
CA ARG A 235 7.88 11.66 49.22
C ARG A 235 9.32 12.11 49.44
N ASP A 236 10.22 11.19 49.74
CA ASP A 236 11.62 11.51 50.03
C ASP A 236 12.33 12.07 48.79
N CYS A 237 12.05 11.53 47.61
CA CYS A 237 12.56 12.04 46.34
C CYS A 237 12.06 13.46 46.06
N PHE A 238 10.75 13.71 46.16
CA PHE A 238 10.18 15.04 45.98
C PHE A 238 10.72 16.03 47.01
N ALA A 239 10.88 15.63 48.27
CA ALA A 239 11.40 16.48 49.34
C ALA A 239 12.83 17.00 49.08
N ARG A 240 13.67 16.26 48.33
CA ARG A 240 15.02 16.71 47.92
C ARG A 240 14.96 17.99 47.07
N HIS A 241 13.86 18.20 46.36
CA HIS A 241 13.64 19.42 45.59
C HIS A 241 13.06 20.56 46.44
N TYR A 242 12.99 20.45 47.76
CA TYR A 242 12.55 21.51 48.68
C TYR A 242 13.55 21.70 49.86
N PRO A 243 14.84 21.96 49.57
CA PRO A 243 15.90 21.92 50.59
C PRO A 243 15.71 22.94 51.72
N ASP A 244 15.18 24.13 51.42
CA ASP A 244 15.05 25.23 52.39
C ASP A 244 13.81 25.13 53.29
N ARG A 245 12.99 24.07 53.13
CA ARG A 245 11.65 23.98 53.73
C ARG A 245 11.40 22.70 54.53
N ALA A 246 12.40 21.82 54.63
CA ALA A 246 12.41 20.58 55.42
C ALA A 246 11.10 19.73 55.36
N PRO A 247 10.55 19.38 54.18
CA PRO A 247 9.28 18.64 54.10
C PRO A 247 9.41 17.12 54.27
N GLY A 248 10.60 16.57 54.55
CA GLY A 248 10.85 15.12 54.63
C GLY A 248 10.03 14.32 55.67
N ALA A 249 9.31 15.01 56.56
CA ALA A 249 8.35 14.41 57.50
C ALA A 249 6.87 14.58 57.08
N ALA A 250 6.59 14.86 55.80
CA ALA A 250 5.22 14.95 55.31
C ALA A 250 4.47 13.61 55.52
N ALA A 251 3.32 13.70 56.17
CA ALA A 251 2.43 12.56 56.41
C ALA A 251 1.50 12.37 55.21
N CYS A 252 1.11 11.11 54.95
CA CYS A 252 0.08 10.81 53.98
C CYS A 252 -1.27 11.32 54.50
N SER A 253 -1.97 12.13 53.70
CA SER A 253 -3.30 12.67 54.03
C SER A 253 -4.45 11.79 53.53
N VAL A 254 -4.14 10.76 52.74
CA VAL A 254 -5.10 9.87 52.09
C VAL A 254 -4.94 8.44 52.59
N ASP A 255 -6.02 7.65 52.48
CA ASP A 255 -5.97 6.21 52.71
C ASP A 255 -5.46 5.49 51.46
N LEU A 256 -4.20 5.06 51.48
CA LEU A 256 -3.56 4.35 50.37
C LEU A 256 -4.15 2.94 50.13
N ALA A 257 -4.93 2.39 51.06
CA ALA A 257 -5.64 1.13 50.85
C ALA A 257 -6.82 1.29 49.88
N HIS A 258 -7.32 2.52 49.69
CA HIS A 258 -8.43 2.79 48.80
C HIS A 258 -8.12 2.36 47.34
N PRO A 259 -9.08 1.81 46.58
CA PRO A 259 -8.87 1.32 45.21
C PRO A 259 -8.26 2.35 44.24
N ASP A 260 -8.59 3.63 44.39
CA ASP A 260 -8.07 4.73 43.55
C ASP A 260 -6.53 4.83 43.57
N PHE A 261 -5.90 4.40 44.66
CA PHE A 261 -4.44 4.37 44.82
C PHE A 261 -3.80 3.06 44.32
N GLY A 262 -4.54 2.25 43.57
CA GLY A 262 -4.01 1.11 42.81
C GLY A 262 -3.13 1.51 41.62
N LEU A 263 -3.11 2.79 41.26
CA LEU A 263 -2.23 3.35 40.23
C LEU A 263 -0.94 3.92 40.85
N THR A 264 0.22 3.61 40.27
CA THR A 264 1.51 4.20 40.65
C THR A 264 1.45 5.72 40.68
N LEU A 265 0.81 6.32 39.67
CA LEU A 265 0.67 7.77 39.57
C LEU A 265 -0.15 8.36 40.73
N ALA A 266 -1.21 7.69 41.18
CA ALA A 266 -2.04 8.19 42.27
C ALA A 266 -1.26 8.27 43.60
N VAL A 267 -0.41 7.27 43.86
CA VAL A 267 0.48 7.27 45.03
C VAL A 267 1.53 8.39 44.94
N HIS A 268 2.08 8.64 43.74
CA HIS A 268 3.03 9.74 43.53
C HIS A 268 2.36 11.11 43.68
N MET A 269 1.14 11.30 43.19
CA MET A 269 0.36 12.52 43.39
C MET A 269 0.14 12.79 44.89
N ALA A 270 -0.26 11.78 45.66
CA ALA A 270 -0.42 11.91 47.11
C ALA A 270 0.89 12.33 47.79
N ALA A 271 2.02 11.72 47.40
CA ALA A 271 3.33 12.05 47.96
C ALA A 271 3.79 13.48 47.62
N LEU A 272 3.64 13.88 46.35
CA LEU A 272 4.01 15.22 45.89
C LEU A 272 3.17 16.30 46.59
N VAL A 273 1.85 16.12 46.65
CA VAL A 273 0.95 17.07 47.31
C VAL A 273 1.25 17.16 48.80
N ALA A 274 1.55 16.05 49.48
CA ALA A 274 1.93 16.08 50.89
C ALA A 274 3.21 16.90 51.12
N VAL A 275 4.21 16.78 50.23
CA VAL A 275 5.47 17.54 50.28
C VAL A 275 5.24 19.02 49.99
N ASP A 276 4.56 19.37 48.89
CA ASP A 276 4.30 20.76 48.49
C ASP A 276 3.42 21.48 49.53
N ALA A 277 2.34 20.83 49.98
CA ALA A 277 1.45 21.38 50.99
C ALA A 277 2.19 21.68 52.29
N ARG A 278 3.03 20.76 52.77
CA ARG A 278 3.86 21.00 53.96
C ARG A 278 4.86 22.13 53.74
N ALA A 279 5.52 22.19 52.59
CA ALA A 279 6.50 23.21 52.27
C ALA A 279 5.91 24.63 52.19
N TYR A 280 4.63 24.76 51.85
CA TYR A 280 3.92 26.05 51.78
C TYR A 280 2.90 26.27 52.92
N GLY A 281 2.86 25.39 53.92
CA GLY A 281 1.93 25.50 55.05
C GLY A 281 0.44 25.37 54.67
N ARG A 282 0.14 24.66 53.58
CA ARG A 282 -1.22 24.38 53.10
C ARG A 282 -1.73 23.06 53.69
N THR A 283 -3.04 22.92 53.77
CA THR A 283 -3.68 21.65 54.17
C THR A 283 -3.75 20.73 52.96
N PRO A 284 -3.15 19.52 53.01
CA PRO A 284 -3.25 18.56 51.91
C PRO A 284 -4.67 17.97 51.85
N PRO A 285 -5.24 17.79 50.64
CA PRO A 285 -6.51 17.10 50.44
C PRO A 285 -6.48 15.64 50.91
N THR A 286 -7.67 15.07 51.17
CA THR A 286 -7.82 13.72 51.75
C THR A 286 -8.38 12.68 50.76
N ASP A 287 -8.63 13.07 49.51
CA ASP A 287 -9.17 12.21 48.45
C ASP A 287 -8.47 12.44 47.10
N MET A 288 -8.63 11.51 46.16
CA MET A 288 -7.94 11.59 44.87
C MET A 288 -8.34 12.82 44.05
N LEU A 289 -9.62 13.18 44.05
CA LEU A 289 -10.12 14.36 43.33
C LEU A 289 -9.53 15.66 43.90
N GLY A 290 -9.44 15.78 45.23
CA GLY A 290 -8.80 16.90 45.87
C GLY A 290 -7.31 16.99 45.54
N LEU A 291 -6.59 15.86 45.47
CA LEU A 291 -5.18 15.82 45.06
C LEU A 291 -4.98 16.36 43.63
N THR A 292 -5.83 15.93 42.69
CA THR A 292 -5.86 16.46 41.31
C THR A 292 -6.13 17.96 41.33
N GLY A 293 -7.19 18.40 42.01
CA GLY A 293 -7.58 19.82 42.09
C GLY A 293 -6.47 20.69 42.65
N TYR A 294 -5.79 20.24 43.71
CA TYR A 294 -4.64 20.92 44.29
C TYR A 294 -3.52 21.15 43.27
N LEU A 295 -3.16 20.13 42.48
CA LEU A 295 -2.09 20.25 41.48
C LEU A 295 -2.49 21.20 40.35
N LEU A 296 -3.76 21.19 39.93
CA LEU A 296 -4.28 22.12 38.92
C LEU A 296 -4.40 23.56 39.45
N ASP A 297 -4.70 23.75 40.73
CA ASP A 297 -4.64 25.06 41.37
C ASP A 297 -3.21 25.61 41.39
N ARG A 298 -2.22 24.74 41.63
CA ARG A 298 -0.79 25.12 41.54
C ARG A 298 -0.39 25.50 40.12
N GLU A 299 -0.92 24.81 39.10
CA GLU A 299 -0.74 25.20 37.69
C GLU A 299 -1.27 26.61 37.44
N GLN A 300 -2.53 26.87 37.78
CA GLN A 300 -3.15 28.19 37.58
C GLN A 300 -2.45 29.29 38.38
N GLU A 301 -2.04 29.00 39.61
CA GLU A 301 -1.28 29.93 40.45
C GLU A 301 0.05 30.32 39.80
N ASN A 302 0.78 29.35 39.22
CA ASN A 302 2.01 29.60 38.50
C ASN A 302 1.77 30.48 37.26
N TRP A 303 0.74 30.20 36.46
CA TRP A 303 0.40 31.01 35.29
C TRP A 303 0.06 32.45 35.66
N ARG A 304 -0.73 32.64 36.73
CA ARG A 304 -1.07 33.97 37.25
C ARG A 304 0.15 34.72 37.76
N GLN A 305 1.04 34.05 38.49
CA GLN A 305 2.29 34.66 38.98
C GLN A 305 3.20 35.11 37.82
N LEU A 306 3.35 34.28 36.78
CA LEU A 306 4.11 34.66 35.59
C LEU A 306 3.51 35.89 34.90
N TYR A 307 2.18 35.92 34.75
CA TYR A 307 1.48 37.07 34.19
C TYR A 307 1.63 38.34 35.04
N GLU A 308 1.47 38.28 36.37
CA GLU A 308 1.58 39.43 37.26
C GLU A 308 3.01 40.01 37.32
N ASN A 309 4.02 39.14 37.30
CA ASN A 309 5.44 39.51 37.30
C ASN A 309 5.88 40.25 36.02
N ARG A 310 5.00 40.41 35.03
CA ARG A 310 5.22 41.31 33.89
C ARG A 310 5.50 42.75 34.31
N ALA A 311 4.88 43.20 35.41
CA ALA A 311 5.10 44.53 35.97
C ALA A 311 6.52 44.69 36.54
N CYS A 312 7.16 43.58 36.89
CA CYS A 312 8.53 43.49 37.38
C CYS A 312 9.55 43.24 36.26
N GLY A 313 9.15 43.38 34.99
CA GLY A 313 10.03 43.23 33.82
C GLY A 313 10.09 41.83 33.21
N LEU A 314 9.31 40.85 33.70
CA LEU A 314 9.22 39.53 33.07
C LEU A 314 8.55 39.65 31.69
N ASP A 315 9.15 39.01 30.68
CA ASP A 315 8.55 38.92 29.34
C ASP A 315 7.50 37.79 29.30
N PHE A 316 6.36 38.01 29.98
CA PHE A 316 5.15 37.18 29.94
C PHE A 316 3.93 38.09 29.76
N ARG A 317 3.01 37.78 28.83
CA ARG A 317 1.90 38.69 28.46
C ARG A 317 0.53 38.02 28.36
N THR A 318 0.48 36.69 28.40
CA THR A 318 -0.75 35.92 28.27
C THR A 318 -1.43 35.78 29.64
N PRO A 319 -2.70 36.18 29.79
CA PRO A 319 -3.46 35.95 31.02
C PRO A 319 -3.64 34.46 31.30
N ASP A 320 -3.75 34.09 32.58
CA ASP A 320 -3.95 32.72 33.07
C ASP A 320 -5.15 32.01 32.42
N GLN A 321 -6.29 32.68 32.27
CA GLN A 321 -7.47 32.11 31.60
C GLN A 321 -7.18 31.78 30.12
N VAL A 322 -6.48 32.66 29.40
CA VAL A 322 -6.12 32.44 27.99
C VAL A 322 -5.09 31.32 27.88
N LEU A 323 -4.14 31.24 28.81
CA LEU A 323 -3.18 30.16 28.84
C LEU A 323 -3.85 28.81 29.12
N GLY A 324 -4.83 28.75 30.03
CA GLY A 324 -5.62 27.56 30.29
C GLY A 324 -6.37 27.06 29.05
N ARG A 325 -6.89 27.97 28.23
CA ARG A 325 -7.48 27.63 26.92
C ARG A 325 -6.45 27.04 25.96
N ALA A 326 -5.23 27.59 25.91
CA ALA A 326 -4.16 27.04 25.09
C ALA A 326 -3.74 25.63 25.55
N VAL A 327 -3.69 25.38 26.88
CA VAL A 327 -3.44 24.05 27.45
C VAL A 327 -4.56 23.07 27.08
N PHE A 328 -5.83 23.51 27.13
CA PHE A 328 -6.97 22.68 26.68
C PHE A 328 -6.82 22.28 25.20
N THR A 329 -6.44 23.21 24.34
CA THR A 329 -6.17 22.94 22.91
C THR A 329 -4.99 21.98 22.74
N ALA A 330 -3.90 22.18 23.49
CA ALA A 330 -2.70 21.33 23.46
C ALA A 330 -3.01 19.86 23.82
N ILE A 331 -3.91 19.63 24.78
CA ILE A 331 -4.31 18.27 25.18
C ILE A 331 -4.97 17.53 24.00
N LEU A 332 -5.91 18.19 23.30
CA LEU A 332 -6.67 17.58 22.21
C LEU A 332 -5.86 17.47 20.91
N ALA A 333 -5.13 18.52 20.53
CA ALA A 333 -4.37 18.55 19.28
C ALA A 333 -3.02 17.84 19.38
N GLY A 334 -2.41 17.82 20.58
CA GLY A 334 -1.02 17.41 20.79
C GLY A 334 -0.02 18.51 20.40
N PRO A 335 1.29 18.22 20.51
CA PRO A 335 2.35 19.15 20.10
C PRO A 335 2.24 19.49 18.62
N LEU A 336 2.24 20.79 18.28
CA LEU A 336 2.11 21.31 16.93
C LEU A 336 3.31 22.17 16.50
N ARG A 337 3.65 22.18 15.21
CA ARG A 337 4.55 23.22 14.68
C ARG A 337 3.93 24.58 14.86
N ARG A 338 4.77 25.58 15.13
CA ARG A 338 4.32 26.93 15.45
C ARG A 338 3.33 27.51 14.44
N GLU A 339 3.58 27.38 13.14
CA GLU A 339 2.68 27.88 12.08
C GLU A 339 1.28 27.24 12.16
N ARG A 340 1.23 25.91 12.27
CA ARG A 340 -0.05 25.17 12.34
C ARG A 340 -0.76 25.39 13.67
N ALA A 341 0.01 25.58 14.75
CA ALA A 341 -0.52 25.98 16.05
C ALA A 341 -1.11 27.39 15.99
N GLU A 342 -0.47 28.33 15.30
CA GLU A 342 -1.00 29.68 15.07
C GLU A 342 -2.32 29.60 14.29
N GLU A 343 -2.39 28.86 13.18
CA GLU A 343 -3.64 28.66 12.44
C GLU A 343 -4.77 28.02 13.27
N LEU A 344 -4.42 27.08 14.16
CA LEU A 344 -5.40 26.45 15.05
C LEU A 344 -5.90 27.44 16.10
N LEU A 345 -5.00 28.19 16.73
CA LEU A 345 -5.37 29.22 17.71
C LEU A 345 -6.12 30.39 17.05
N GLU A 346 -5.84 30.73 15.78
CA GLU A 346 -6.63 31.68 15.00
C GLU A 346 -8.05 31.19 14.76
N ALA A 347 -8.22 29.92 14.36
CA ALA A 347 -9.54 29.31 14.20
C ALA A 347 -10.33 29.26 15.52
N LEU A 348 -9.61 29.18 16.66
CA LEU A 348 -10.18 29.23 18.00
C LEU A 348 -10.35 30.66 18.55
N MET A 349 -10.10 31.68 17.72
CA MET A 349 -10.27 33.10 18.02
C MET A 349 -9.38 33.64 19.16
N PHE A 350 -8.15 33.14 19.29
CA PHE A 350 -7.17 33.69 20.23
C PHE A 350 -6.62 35.04 19.73
N GLU A 351 -6.50 36.01 20.64
CA GLU A 351 -5.81 37.26 20.37
C GLU A 351 -4.29 37.03 20.41
N ARG A 352 -3.57 37.43 19.35
CA ARG A 352 -2.11 37.29 19.20
C ARG A 352 -1.60 35.84 19.45
N PRO A 353 -1.99 34.88 18.60
CA PRO A 353 -1.60 33.46 18.71
C PRO A 353 -0.12 33.23 18.98
N GLY A 354 0.78 33.88 18.23
CA GLY A 354 2.22 33.72 18.41
C GLY A 354 2.72 34.11 19.80
N ARG A 355 2.06 35.05 20.49
CA ARG A 355 2.41 35.39 21.87
C ARG A 355 1.96 34.31 22.84
N VAL A 356 0.73 33.82 22.69
CA VAL A 356 0.16 32.75 23.51
C VAL A 356 1.03 31.49 23.42
N LEU A 357 1.49 31.14 22.22
CA LEU A 357 2.37 30.00 22.00
C LEU A 357 3.74 30.18 22.66
N SER A 358 4.29 31.39 22.63
CA SER A 358 5.58 31.69 23.29
C SER A 358 5.47 31.56 24.81
N ASP A 359 4.42 32.12 25.40
CA ASP A 359 4.17 32.04 26.84
C ASP A 359 3.82 30.61 27.26
N HIS A 360 3.06 29.87 26.45
CA HIS A 360 2.79 28.45 26.65
C HIS A 360 4.07 27.61 26.67
N ALA A 361 4.99 27.84 25.73
CA ALA A 361 6.27 27.10 25.66
C ALA A 361 7.18 27.37 26.88
N VAL A 362 6.99 28.47 27.63
CA VAL A 362 7.69 28.69 28.91
C VAL A 362 7.16 27.74 30.00
N CYS A 363 5.84 27.49 30.00
CA CYS A 363 5.20 26.60 30.97
C CYS A 363 5.34 25.12 30.60
N TYR A 364 5.20 24.81 29.31
CA TYR A 364 5.26 23.46 28.74
C TYR A 364 6.27 23.49 27.60
N PRO A 365 7.58 23.47 27.92
CA PRO A 365 8.62 23.44 26.90
C PRO A 365 8.54 22.13 26.12
N SER A 366 8.89 22.19 24.83
CA SER A 366 9.02 20.99 24.01
C SER A 366 9.96 20.00 24.67
N THR A 367 9.57 18.74 24.65
CA THR A 367 10.41 17.65 25.17
C THR A 367 11.50 17.20 24.22
N ARG A 368 11.54 17.81 23.02
CA ARG A 368 12.62 17.68 22.05
C ARG A 368 13.33 19.02 22.00
N SER A 369 14.48 19.12 22.67
CA SER A 369 15.29 20.37 22.72
C SER A 369 15.67 20.90 21.34
N GLU A 370 15.66 20.03 20.33
CA GLU A 370 15.93 20.39 18.95
C GLU A 370 14.68 20.92 18.24
N SER A 371 13.45 20.54 18.61
CA SER A 371 12.23 20.84 17.85
C SER A 371 11.59 22.21 18.15
N ALA A 372 11.13 22.91 17.11
CA ALA A 372 10.38 24.17 17.22
C ALA A 372 8.88 23.97 17.55
N ASP A 373 8.55 22.84 18.19
CA ASP A 373 7.17 22.49 18.51
C ASP A 373 6.65 23.30 19.71
N VAL A 374 5.37 23.62 19.64
CA VAL A 374 4.61 24.34 20.67
C VAL A 374 3.36 23.52 21.01
N LEU A 375 2.57 23.95 21.99
CA LEU A 375 1.41 23.19 22.46
C LEU A 375 1.77 21.79 23.01
N GLU A 376 2.91 21.66 23.70
CA GLU A 376 3.20 20.45 24.49
C GLU A 376 2.08 20.27 25.54
N PRO A 377 1.41 19.10 25.59
CA PRO A 377 0.26 18.91 26.47
C PRO A 377 0.67 18.91 27.95
N LEU A 378 -0.30 19.21 28.81
CA LEU A 378 -0.17 18.95 30.25
C LEU A 378 0.08 17.46 30.47
N LEU A 379 1.04 17.13 31.32
CA LEU A 379 1.39 15.76 31.66
C LEU A 379 1.43 15.58 33.17
N PRO A 380 1.20 14.34 33.65
CA PRO A 380 0.86 13.12 32.89
C PRO A 380 -0.57 13.12 32.33
N ASP A 381 -0.84 12.29 31.31
CA ASP A 381 -2.14 12.18 30.61
C ASP A 381 -3.35 12.15 31.56
N ARG A 382 -3.27 11.46 32.69
CA ARG A 382 -4.37 11.40 33.69
C ARG A 382 -4.71 12.77 34.28
N LEU A 383 -3.71 13.62 34.51
CA LEU A 383 -3.90 14.99 35.00
C LEU A 383 -4.47 15.89 33.89
N ALA A 384 -4.08 15.67 32.64
CA ALA A 384 -4.69 16.33 31.48
C ALA A 384 -6.14 15.90 31.23
N GLU A 385 -6.46 14.61 31.38
CA GLU A 385 -7.83 14.07 31.35
C GLU A 385 -8.70 14.80 32.38
N ASP A 386 -8.19 14.98 33.60
CA ASP A 386 -8.89 15.70 34.67
C ASP A 386 -9.00 17.21 34.41
N PHE A 387 -7.94 17.87 33.93
CA PHE A 387 -7.99 19.29 33.56
C PHE A 387 -9.06 19.56 32.49
N LEU A 388 -9.12 18.71 31.46
CA LEU A 388 -10.13 18.81 30.40
C LEU A 388 -11.53 18.67 31.00
N ALA A 389 -11.75 17.63 31.81
CA ALA A 389 -13.03 17.39 32.45
C ALA A 389 -13.49 18.53 33.36
N LEU A 390 -12.59 19.13 34.15
CA LEU A 390 -12.90 20.24 35.05
C LEU A 390 -13.13 21.57 34.31
N THR A 391 -12.56 21.73 33.11
CA THR A 391 -12.76 22.91 32.27
C THR A 391 -14.12 22.89 31.57
N VAL A 392 -14.60 21.69 31.20
CA VAL A 392 -15.90 21.52 30.52
C VAL A 392 -17.06 21.81 31.49
N PRO A 393 -18.06 22.62 31.10
CA PRO A 393 -19.24 22.88 31.91
C PRO A 393 -19.95 21.59 32.36
N GLY A 394 -20.44 21.56 33.60
CA GLY A 394 -21.11 20.38 34.17
C GLY A 394 -20.23 19.49 35.03
N SER A 395 -18.98 19.89 35.28
CA SER A 395 -18.12 19.24 36.27
C SER A 395 -18.80 19.16 37.66
N PRO A 396 -18.78 17.98 38.32
CA PRO A 396 -19.34 17.83 39.66
C PRO A 396 -18.45 18.45 40.76
N VAL A 397 -17.21 18.84 40.42
CA VAL A 397 -16.26 19.43 41.37
C VAL A 397 -16.52 20.94 41.46
N SER A 398 -17.00 21.40 42.61
CA SER A 398 -17.23 22.81 42.89
C SER A 398 -15.92 23.53 43.24
N GLY A 399 -15.70 24.71 42.67
CA GLY A 399 -14.52 25.54 42.96
C GLY A 399 -13.53 25.70 41.80
N HIS A 400 -13.59 24.86 40.77
CA HIS A 400 -12.84 25.08 39.53
C HIS A 400 -13.71 25.84 38.50
N PRO A 401 -13.20 26.92 37.89
CA PRO A 401 -13.94 27.67 36.89
C PRO A 401 -14.07 26.86 35.58
N THR A 402 -15.30 26.52 35.20
CA THR A 402 -15.60 25.95 33.88
C THR A 402 -15.64 27.04 32.82
N ASP A 403 -15.27 26.74 31.58
CA ASP A 403 -15.31 27.68 30.46
C ASP A 403 -16.21 27.16 29.33
N PRO A 404 -17.35 27.80 29.02
CA PRO A 404 -18.22 27.40 27.91
C PRO A 404 -17.52 27.36 26.55
N TRP A 405 -16.43 28.13 26.38
CA TRP A 405 -15.60 28.09 25.17
C TRP A 405 -15.05 26.68 24.88
N SER A 406 -14.79 25.87 25.91
CA SER A 406 -14.24 24.52 25.77
C SER A 406 -15.09 23.59 24.90
N VAL A 407 -16.42 23.74 24.95
CA VAL A 407 -17.35 22.96 24.13
C VAL A 407 -17.16 23.31 22.66
N THR A 408 -17.23 24.60 22.32
CA THR A 408 -17.02 25.06 20.94
C THR A 408 -15.61 24.72 20.45
N ALA A 409 -14.60 24.90 21.31
CA ALA A 409 -13.21 24.60 20.98
C ALA A 409 -13.00 23.13 20.60
N ALA A 410 -13.56 22.20 21.36
CA ALA A 410 -13.45 20.77 21.04
C ALA A 410 -14.04 20.42 19.67
N HIS A 411 -15.17 21.03 19.29
CA HIS A 411 -15.75 20.87 17.94
C HIS A 411 -14.84 21.48 16.86
N THR A 412 -14.35 22.70 17.06
CA THR A 412 -13.47 23.39 16.09
C THR A 412 -12.14 22.68 15.91
N VAL A 413 -11.58 22.07 16.96
CA VAL A 413 -10.31 21.34 16.89
C VAL A 413 -10.38 20.14 15.94
N VAL A 414 -11.52 19.47 15.84
CA VAL A 414 -11.69 18.27 14.98
C VAL A 414 -12.45 18.56 13.68
N GLU A 415 -12.80 19.83 13.44
CA GLU A 415 -13.55 20.25 12.26
C GLU A 415 -12.74 19.97 10.97
N ARG A 416 -13.43 19.43 9.96
CA ARG A 416 -12.80 19.10 8.68
C ARG A 416 -12.25 20.35 8.00
N ARG A 417 -11.03 20.27 7.47
CA ARG A 417 -10.44 21.30 6.61
C ARG A 417 -10.45 20.80 5.16
N ARG A 418 -11.01 21.60 4.23
CA ARG A 418 -11.19 21.24 2.81
C ARG A 418 -11.93 19.90 2.60
N GLY A 419 -12.89 19.57 3.47
CA GLY A 419 -13.68 18.33 3.38
C GLY A 419 -13.00 17.08 3.94
N GLN A 420 -11.78 17.17 4.48
CA GLN A 420 -11.03 16.06 5.08
C GLN A 420 -10.85 16.22 6.59
N PRO A 421 -10.83 15.12 7.37
CA PRO A 421 -10.44 15.16 8.79
C PRO A 421 -9.03 15.73 8.96
N VAL A 422 -8.79 16.44 10.07
CA VAL A 422 -7.46 16.95 10.41
C VAL A 422 -6.58 15.84 10.98
N PRO A 423 -5.23 15.93 10.88
CA PRO A 423 -4.34 14.82 11.25
C PRO A 423 -4.47 14.33 12.69
N TRP A 424 -4.82 15.22 13.63
CA TRP A 424 -4.99 14.91 15.05
C TRP A 424 -6.42 14.48 15.44
N THR A 425 -7.35 14.30 14.48
CA THR A 425 -8.73 13.87 14.78
C THR A 425 -8.74 12.55 15.57
N GLY A 426 -7.90 11.57 15.23
CA GLY A 426 -7.85 10.31 15.94
C GLY A 426 -7.38 10.42 17.39
N ARG A 427 -6.40 11.30 17.66
CA ARG A 427 -5.97 11.64 19.03
C ARG A 427 -7.11 12.27 19.80
N ALA A 428 -7.73 13.32 19.25
CA ALA A 428 -8.77 14.08 19.93
C ALA A 428 -9.99 13.22 20.29
N VAL A 429 -10.52 12.43 19.33
CA VAL A 429 -11.67 11.55 19.58
C VAL A 429 -11.33 10.44 20.59
N SER A 430 -10.15 9.83 20.48
CA SER A 430 -9.70 8.81 21.44
C SER A 430 -9.50 9.38 22.85
N PHE A 431 -8.97 10.60 22.97
CA PHE A 431 -8.77 11.27 24.24
C PHE A 431 -10.10 11.66 24.88
N LEU A 432 -11.03 12.24 24.10
CA LEU A 432 -12.39 12.55 24.57
C LEU A 432 -13.12 11.28 25.03
N ALA A 433 -13.06 10.18 24.28
CA ALA A 433 -13.66 8.91 24.68
C ALA A 433 -13.06 8.37 26.00
N ALA A 434 -11.75 8.47 26.18
CA ALA A 434 -11.07 8.06 27.42
C ALA A 434 -11.43 8.96 28.61
N VAL A 435 -11.60 10.27 28.40
CA VAL A 435 -12.06 11.19 29.45
C VAL A 435 -13.50 10.87 29.83
N THR A 436 -14.38 10.64 28.84
CA THR A 436 -15.79 10.31 29.06
C THR A 436 -15.98 9.02 29.88
N GLU A 437 -15.10 8.03 29.70
CA GLU A 437 -15.10 6.78 30.49
C GLU A 437 -15.03 7.04 32.01
N ARG A 438 -14.35 8.12 32.44
CA ARG A 438 -14.23 8.52 33.85
C ARG A 438 -15.15 9.69 34.24
N TRP A 439 -15.41 10.59 33.29
CA TRP A 439 -16.13 11.85 33.47
C TRP A 439 -17.32 11.95 32.49
N PRO A 440 -18.48 11.35 32.83
CA PRO A 440 -19.61 11.23 31.90
C PRO A 440 -20.12 12.57 31.34
N HIS A 441 -20.04 13.67 32.11
CA HIS A 441 -20.49 14.99 31.67
C HIS A 441 -19.73 15.50 30.44
N VAL A 442 -18.47 15.07 30.24
CA VAL A 442 -17.70 15.39 29.02
C VAL A 442 -18.31 14.69 27.80
N GLY A 443 -18.82 13.48 27.99
CA GLY A 443 -19.64 12.77 27.00
C GLY A 443 -20.83 13.59 26.58
N GLU A 444 -21.69 13.91 27.55
CA GLU A 444 -22.95 14.64 27.34
C GLU A 444 -22.77 16.02 26.70
N ARG A 445 -21.69 16.73 27.06
CA ARG A 445 -21.48 18.13 26.66
C ARG A 445 -20.65 18.29 25.39
N VAL A 446 -19.81 17.32 25.05
CA VAL A 446 -18.83 17.45 23.96
C VAL A 446 -18.87 16.25 23.02
N LEU A 447 -18.53 15.06 23.51
CA LEU A 447 -18.31 13.90 22.63
C LEU A 447 -19.60 13.42 21.94
N TYR A 448 -20.71 13.33 22.67
CA TYR A 448 -21.98 12.84 22.12
C TYR A 448 -22.58 13.83 21.11
N PRO A 449 -22.70 15.15 21.39
CA PRO A 449 -23.13 16.11 20.37
C PRO A 449 -22.23 16.14 19.13
N LEU A 450 -20.92 15.99 19.31
CA LEU A 450 -19.95 15.90 18.22
C LEU A 450 -20.24 14.71 17.31
N LEU A 451 -20.39 13.51 17.89
CA LEU A 451 -20.60 12.29 17.13
C LEU A 451 -22.02 12.15 16.56
N LEU A 452 -23.04 12.74 17.19
CA LEU A 452 -24.38 12.82 16.60
C LEU A 452 -24.39 13.72 15.36
N ARG A 453 -23.66 14.85 15.41
CA ARG A 453 -23.56 15.76 14.27
C ARG A 453 -22.74 15.15 13.13
N GLU A 454 -21.65 14.45 13.46
CA GLU A 454 -20.76 13.88 12.46
C GLU A 454 -20.22 12.50 12.88
N PRO A 455 -21.01 11.42 12.71
CA PRO A 455 -20.62 10.06 13.12
C PRO A 455 -19.34 9.56 12.43
N SER A 456 -19.03 10.10 11.25
CA SER A 456 -17.83 9.73 10.49
C SER A 456 -16.51 10.09 11.20
N LEU A 457 -16.53 11.01 12.17
CA LEU A 457 -15.35 11.34 12.99
C LEU A 457 -14.90 10.17 13.86
N ALA A 458 -15.82 9.30 14.31
CA ALA A 458 -15.47 8.07 15.02
C ALA A 458 -14.74 7.08 14.11
N ILE A 459 -15.11 7.04 12.82
CA ILE A 459 -14.43 6.21 11.80
C ILE A 459 -13.05 6.80 11.46
N ALA A 460 -12.96 8.12 11.29
CA ALA A 460 -11.70 8.82 11.09
C ALA A 460 -10.75 8.68 12.29
N GLY A 461 -11.30 8.48 13.49
CA GLY A 461 -10.53 8.16 14.70
C GLY A 461 -10.03 6.71 14.77
N GLY A 462 -10.41 5.87 13.81
CA GLY A 462 -9.94 4.49 13.67
C GLY A 462 -10.47 3.53 14.76
N SER A 463 -9.97 2.30 14.72
CA SER A 463 -10.39 1.24 15.66
C SER A 463 -10.17 1.62 17.14
N ALA A 464 -9.14 2.42 17.46
CA ALA A 464 -8.86 2.85 18.84
C ALA A 464 -9.97 3.74 19.44
N ALA A 465 -10.51 4.66 18.64
CA ALA A 465 -11.63 5.49 19.03
C ALA A 465 -12.90 4.65 19.21
N LEU A 466 -13.19 3.76 18.24
CA LEU A 466 -14.38 2.87 18.27
C LEU A 466 -14.36 1.91 19.46
N SER A 467 -13.24 1.25 19.74
CA SER A 467 -13.11 0.36 20.91
C SER A 467 -13.12 1.14 22.23
N SER A 468 -12.71 2.41 22.25
CA SER A 468 -12.85 3.26 23.44
C SER A 468 -14.29 3.67 23.68
N LEU A 469 -15.03 4.02 22.62
CA LEU A 469 -16.47 4.29 22.69
C LEU A 469 -17.25 3.07 23.19
N ALA A 470 -16.92 1.86 22.71
CA ALA A 470 -17.56 0.62 23.13
C ALA A 470 -17.35 0.28 24.62
N ARG A 471 -16.33 0.85 25.28
CA ARG A 471 -16.02 0.64 26.71
C ARG A 471 -16.68 1.64 27.65
N ILE A 472 -17.23 2.74 27.14
CA ILE A 472 -17.88 3.75 27.99
C ILE A 472 -19.16 3.16 28.57
N GLU A 473 -19.15 2.85 29.86
CA GLU A 473 -20.34 2.42 30.57
C GLU A 473 -21.36 3.56 30.63
N GLY A 474 -22.62 3.29 30.23
CA GLY A 474 -23.67 4.31 30.21
C GLY A 474 -23.57 5.31 29.05
N ALA A 475 -22.81 4.99 27.98
CA ALA A 475 -22.78 5.80 26.77
C ALA A 475 -24.18 5.97 26.16
N ASP A 476 -24.41 7.14 25.56
CA ASP A 476 -25.68 7.47 24.91
C ASP A 476 -25.98 6.46 23.78
N PRO A 477 -27.07 5.67 23.90
CA PRO A 477 -27.42 4.66 22.90
C PRO A 477 -27.66 5.24 21.51
N GLU A 478 -28.14 6.49 21.41
CA GLU A 478 -28.39 7.15 20.13
C GLU A 478 -27.07 7.44 19.40
N VAL A 479 -26.04 7.86 20.13
CA VAL A 479 -24.68 8.07 19.59
C VAL A 479 -24.09 6.74 19.12
N LEU A 480 -24.14 5.70 19.95
CA LEU A 480 -23.59 4.39 19.60
C LEU A 480 -24.28 3.84 18.35
N ALA A 481 -25.61 3.99 18.25
CA ALA A 481 -26.37 3.58 17.07
C ALA A 481 -26.03 4.38 15.81
N ALA A 482 -25.88 5.71 15.92
CA ALA A 482 -25.50 6.57 14.79
C ALA A 482 -24.09 6.24 14.26
N VAL A 483 -23.14 6.02 15.17
CA VAL A 483 -21.77 5.61 14.83
C VAL A 483 -21.78 4.21 14.22
N TYR A 484 -22.50 3.26 14.82
CA TYR A 484 -22.57 1.89 14.33
C TYR A 484 -23.21 1.78 12.95
N GLU A 485 -24.26 2.56 12.67
CA GLU A 485 -24.86 2.61 11.32
C GLU A 485 -23.88 3.17 10.29
N CYS A 486 -23.05 4.14 10.67
CA CYS A 486 -21.99 4.67 9.82
C CYS A 486 -20.91 3.61 9.55
N VAL A 487 -20.50 2.85 10.58
CA VAL A 487 -19.55 1.72 10.48
C VAL A 487 -20.11 0.63 9.56
N ARG A 488 -21.38 0.26 9.73
CA ARG A 488 -22.06 -0.76 8.92
C ARG A 488 -22.08 -0.38 7.43
N ARG A 489 -22.13 0.92 7.10
CA ARG A 489 -22.11 1.43 5.73
C ARG A 489 -20.71 1.63 5.15
N SER A 490 -19.70 1.96 5.96
CA SER A 490 -18.42 2.46 5.43
C SER A 490 -17.48 1.38 4.89
N GLN A 491 -17.67 0.11 5.26
CA GLN A 491 -16.81 -1.04 4.90
C GLN A 491 -15.29 -0.80 5.03
N ALA A 492 -14.86 0.21 5.80
CA ALA A 492 -13.46 0.56 5.94
C ALA A 492 -12.74 -0.57 6.69
N ALA A 493 -11.82 -1.26 6.02
CA ALA A 493 -11.05 -2.38 6.60
C ALA A 493 -10.30 -1.99 7.89
N GLU A 494 -9.95 -0.70 8.03
CA GLU A 494 -9.26 -0.14 9.20
C GLU A 494 -10.17 0.06 10.44
N ALA A 495 -11.50 0.02 10.25
CA ALA A 495 -12.52 0.17 11.28
C ALA A 495 -13.22 -1.16 11.64
N ALA A 496 -12.91 -2.27 10.96
CA ALA A 496 -13.64 -3.53 11.10
C ALA A 496 -13.54 -4.13 12.52
N VAL A 497 -12.39 -4.01 13.19
CA VAL A 497 -12.19 -4.53 14.55
C VAL A 497 -12.96 -3.69 15.57
N GLY A 498 -12.74 -2.38 15.59
CA GLY A 498 -13.47 -1.48 16.50
C GLY A 498 -14.98 -1.42 16.22
N GLY A 499 -15.39 -1.62 14.97
CA GLY A 499 -16.79 -1.77 14.58
C GLY A 499 -17.44 -3.05 15.09
N GLY A 500 -16.69 -4.15 15.15
CA GLY A 500 -17.11 -5.40 15.79
C GLY A 500 -17.32 -5.23 17.30
N ASP A 501 -16.38 -4.58 17.99
CA ASP A 501 -16.49 -4.29 19.44
C ASP A 501 -17.73 -3.44 19.75
N LEU A 502 -17.98 -2.41 18.94
CA LEU A 502 -19.17 -1.55 19.07
C LEU A 502 -20.46 -2.34 18.83
N GLY A 503 -20.50 -3.19 17.80
CA GLY A 503 -21.64 -4.06 17.50
C GLY A 503 -21.92 -5.08 18.61
N GLU A 504 -20.87 -5.72 19.15
CA GLU A 504 -21.01 -6.62 20.30
C GLU A 504 -21.57 -5.90 21.53
N ARG A 505 -21.04 -4.71 21.85
CA ARG A 505 -21.53 -3.90 22.97
C ARG A 505 -23.02 -3.59 22.83
N MET A 506 -23.45 -3.12 21.66
CA MET A 506 -24.86 -2.79 21.42
C MET A 506 -25.78 -4.01 21.60
N VAL A 507 -25.35 -5.19 21.17
CA VAL A 507 -26.13 -6.44 21.34
C VAL A 507 -26.13 -6.87 22.81
N ALA A 508 -24.99 -6.78 23.51
CA ALA A 508 -24.87 -7.13 24.92
C ALA A 508 -25.72 -6.21 25.82
N ASP A 509 -25.75 -4.89 25.56
CA ASP A 509 -26.57 -3.94 26.31
C ASP A 509 -28.07 -4.23 26.14
N ARG A 510 -28.49 -4.52 24.90
CA ARG A 510 -29.86 -4.97 24.62
C ARG A 510 -30.15 -6.28 25.35
N LEU A 511 -29.19 -7.22 25.39
CA LEU A 511 -29.35 -8.53 26.05
C LEU A 511 -29.50 -8.40 27.57
N ALA A 512 -28.84 -7.42 28.19
CA ALA A 512 -28.92 -7.13 29.61
C ALA A 512 -30.22 -6.42 30.01
N ALA A 513 -30.76 -5.56 29.12
CA ALA A 513 -32.01 -4.83 29.36
C ALA A 513 -33.27 -5.68 29.10
N VAL A 514 -33.13 -6.80 28.39
CA VAL A 514 -34.22 -7.67 27.98
C VAL A 514 -34.55 -8.70 29.06
N GLY A 515 -35.80 -8.67 29.52
CA GLY A 515 -36.34 -9.61 30.51
C GLY A 515 -37.10 -10.78 29.90
N ASP A 516 -37.52 -10.69 28.64
CA ASP A 516 -38.24 -11.74 27.95
C ASP A 516 -37.29 -12.73 27.27
N GLU A 517 -37.56 -14.04 27.44
CA GLU A 517 -36.71 -15.09 26.89
C GLU A 517 -36.70 -15.08 25.34
N GLU A 518 -37.74 -14.57 24.69
CA GLU A 518 -37.87 -14.49 23.22
C GLU A 518 -36.87 -13.51 22.60
N THR A 519 -36.91 -12.24 23.02
CA THR A 519 -35.98 -11.20 22.57
C THR A 519 -34.56 -11.55 23.00
N ARG A 520 -34.38 -12.18 24.17
CA ARG A 520 -33.06 -12.65 24.62
C ARG A 520 -32.47 -13.67 23.65
N ALA A 521 -33.26 -14.64 23.21
CA ALA A 521 -32.81 -15.63 22.26
C ALA A 521 -32.47 -15.04 20.87
N ALA A 522 -33.25 -14.05 20.41
CA ALA A 522 -32.97 -13.33 19.17
C ALA A 522 -31.65 -12.55 19.23
N LEU A 523 -31.38 -11.87 20.35
CA LEU A 523 -30.14 -11.12 20.56
C LEU A 523 -28.91 -12.02 20.68
N LEU A 524 -29.04 -13.18 21.32
CA LEU A 524 -27.97 -14.19 21.36
C LEU A 524 -27.60 -14.71 19.96
N LEU A 525 -28.60 -14.83 19.09
CA LEU A 525 -28.37 -15.22 17.70
C LEU A 525 -27.65 -14.12 16.91
N GLU A 526 -28.02 -12.85 17.10
CA GLU A 526 -27.32 -11.71 16.53
C GLU A 526 -25.86 -11.65 17.04
N LEU A 527 -25.63 -11.89 18.33
CA LEU A 527 -24.30 -11.93 18.94
C LEU A 527 -23.42 -13.05 18.32
N ALA A 528 -24.01 -14.23 18.11
CA ALA A 528 -23.34 -15.36 17.48
C ALA A 528 -22.85 -15.02 16.05
N GLU A 529 -23.66 -14.29 15.28
CA GLU A 529 -23.29 -13.79 13.96
C GLU A 529 -22.13 -12.78 14.03
N ARG A 530 -22.19 -11.80 14.94
CA ARG A 530 -21.14 -10.78 15.11
C ARG A 530 -19.80 -11.39 15.52
N ARG A 531 -19.81 -12.33 16.46
CA ARG A 531 -18.61 -13.05 16.88
C ARG A 531 -18.04 -13.92 15.76
N GLY A 532 -18.90 -14.55 14.96
CA GLY A 532 -18.50 -15.28 13.75
C GLY A 532 -17.81 -14.37 12.73
N ALA A 533 -18.39 -13.20 12.44
CA ALA A 533 -17.78 -12.20 11.53
C ALA A 533 -16.42 -11.68 12.04
N ALA A 534 -16.24 -11.62 13.36
CA ALA A 534 -14.97 -11.28 14.02
C ALA A 534 -13.96 -12.45 14.10
N GLY A 535 -14.32 -13.64 13.59
CA GLY A 535 -13.47 -14.84 13.60
C GLY A 535 -13.42 -15.59 14.95
N ARG A 536 -14.25 -15.20 15.92
CA ARG A 536 -14.38 -15.85 17.24
C ARG A 536 -15.45 -16.95 17.20
N TRP A 537 -15.21 -17.99 16.40
CA TRP A 537 -16.21 -19.02 16.11
C TRP A 537 -16.66 -19.84 17.34
N GLU A 538 -15.78 -20.08 18.31
CA GLU A 538 -16.15 -20.79 19.55
C GLU A 538 -17.04 -19.94 20.46
N GLU A 539 -16.70 -18.67 20.71
CA GLU A 539 -17.56 -17.75 21.48
C GLU A 539 -18.90 -17.47 20.79
N GLY A 540 -18.91 -17.53 19.46
CA GLY A 540 -20.13 -17.47 18.65
C GLY A 540 -20.98 -18.73 18.79
N LYS A 541 -20.35 -19.91 18.87
CA LYS A 541 -21.01 -21.20 19.11
C LYS A 541 -21.77 -21.20 20.43
N ASP A 542 -21.11 -20.75 21.48
CA ASP A 542 -21.69 -20.76 22.82
C ASP A 542 -22.95 -19.87 22.90
N ALA A 543 -22.93 -18.71 22.23
CA ALA A 543 -24.11 -17.84 22.11
C ALA A 543 -25.25 -18.48 21.30
N ALA A 544 -24.94 -19.17 20.19
CA ALA A 544 -25.94 -19.89 19.40
C ALA A 544 -26.54 -21.09 20.17
N GLU A 545 -25.73 -21.82 20.94
CA GLU A 545 -26.18 -22.91 21.82
C GLU A 545 -27.14 -22.39 22.90
N GLU A 546 -26.82 -21.27 23.56
CA GLU A 546 -27.71 -20.65 24.55
C GLU A 546 -29.05 -20.22 23.93
N SER A 547 -29.02 -19.62 22.73
CA SER A 547 -30.23 -19.26 21.96
C SER A 547 -31.10 -20.48 21.65
N VAL A 548 -30.50 -21.59 21.19
CA VAL A 548 -31.21 -22.86 20.93
C VAL A 548 -31.84 -23.42 22.21
N VAL A 549 -31.15 -23.36 23.35
CA VAL A 549 -31.70 -23.85 24.63
C VAL A 549 -32.92 -23.04 25.07
N LEU A 550 -32.89 -21.71 24.92
CA LEU A 550 -34.02 -20.83 25.21
C LEU A 550 -35.19 -21.12 24.26
N LEU A 551 -34.94 -21.13 22.96
CA LEU A 551 -35.98 -21.34 21.95
C LEU A 551 -36.57 -22.74 21.98
N ARG A 552 -35.82 -23.77 22.40
CA ARG A 552 -36.36 -25.13 22.58
C ARG A 552 -37.34 -25.18 23.75
N ARG A 553 -37.06 -24.46 24.84
CA ARG A 553 -38.00 -24.33 25.98
C ARG A 553 -39.25 -23.55 25.56
N LEU A 554 -39.08 -22.41 24.89
CA LEU A 554 -40.20 -21.58 24.43
C LEU A 554 -41.08 -22.34 23.44
N ALA A 555 -40.50 -22.99 22.43
CA ALA A 555 -41.22 -23.78 21.44
C ALA A 555 -42.01 -24.95 22.04
N HIS A 556 -41.51 -25.55 23.14
CA HIS A 556 -42.23 -26.62 23.84
C HIS A 556 -43.55 -26.13 24.46
N THR A 557 -43.60 -24.87 24.89
CA THR A 557 -44.79 -24.25 25.49
C THR A 557 -45.63 -23.45 24.49
N MET A 558 -45.00 -22.90 23.46
CA MET A 558 -45.52 -21.89 22.53
C MET A 558 -45.05 -22.22 21.11
N PRO A 559 -45.83 -23.02 20.33
CA PRO A 559 -45.44 -23.51 19.01
C PRO A 559 -45.07 -22.43 17.97
N GLU A 560 -45.48 -21.18 18.18
CA GLU A 560 -45.09 -20.03 17.37
C GLU A 560 -43.58 -19.79 17.34
N HIS A 561 -42.84 -20.22 18.37
CA HIS A 561 -41.37 -20.07 18.45
C HIS A 561 -40.60 -21.15 17.69
N GLU A 562 -41.27 -22.17 17.14
CA GLU A 562 -40.62 -23.25 16.40
C GLU A 562 -39.86 -22.75 15.16
N TYR A 563 -40.32 -21.66 14.52
CA TYR A 563 -39.58 -21.04 13.41
C TYR A 563 -38.27 -20.41 13.89
N ALA A 564 -38.32 -19.62 14.97
CA ALA A 564 -37.12 -19.02 15.57
C ALA A 564 -36.13 -20.10 16.04
N LEU A 565 -36.62 -21.19 16.65
CA LEU A 565 -35.81 -22.36 16.99
C LEU A 565 -35.13 -22.97 15.75
N THR A 566 -35.87 -23.09 14.64
CA THR A 566 -35.33 -23.62 13.37
C THR A 566 -34.19 -22.73 12.85
N VAL A 567 -34.33 -21.40 12.91
CA VAL A 567 -33.27 -20.47 12.51
C VAL A 567 -32.04 -20.60 13.42
N ALA A 568 -32.23 -20.70 14.74
CA ALA A 568 -31.14 -20.85 15.70
C ALA A 568 -30.38 -22.17 15.51
N LEU A 569 -31.10 -23.28 15.30
CA LEU A 569 -30.51 -24.59 14.98
C LEU A 569 -29.72 -24.53 13.65
N HIS A 570 -30.26 -23.85 12.63
CA HIS A 570 -29.55 -23.65 11.36
C HIS A 570 -28.22 -22.89 11.57
N GLN A 571 -28.22 -21.78 12.32
CA GLN A 571 -27.00 -21.00 12.56
C GLN A 571 -25.96 -21.78 13.38
N LEU A 572 -26.40 -22.50 14.41
CA LEU A 572 -25.53 -23.41 15.15
C LEU A 572 -24.94 -24.50 14.24
N GLY A 573 -25.76 -25.06 13.34
CA GLY A 573 -25.32 -26.01 12.32
C GLY A 573 -24.25 -25.45 11.37
N VAL A 574 -24.36 -24.18 10.97
CA VAL A 574 -23.34 -23.48 10.16
C VAL A 574 -22.03 -23.34 10.94
N GLN A 575 -22.07 -22.92 12.21
CA GLN A 575 -20.87 -22.77 13.05
C GLN A 575 -20.20 -24.13 13.35
N LEU A 576 -20.98 -25.17 13.64
CA LEU A 576 -20.48 -26.54 13.83
C LEU A 576 -19.85 -27.12 12.55
N THR A 577 -20.42 -26.82 11.39
CA THR A 577 -19.86 -27.22 10.09
C THR A 577 -18.53 -26.50 9.81
N THR A 578 -18.45 -25.21 10.17
CA THR A 578 -17.25 -24.36 10.01
C THR A 578 -16.11 -24.79 10.95
N THR A 579 -16.45 -25.27 12.15
CA THR A 579 -15.50 -25.84 13.14
C THR A 579 -15.24 -27.35 12.93
N HIS A 580 -15.66 -27.91 11.80
CA HIS A 580 -15.44 -29.31 11.40
C HIS A 580 -16.09 -30.37 12.31
N ARG A 581 -17.09 -30.00 13.11
CA ARG A 581 -17.87 -30.92 13.97
C ARG A 581 -19.08 -31.47 13.23
N TYR A 582 -18.85 -32.20 12.14
CA TYR A 582 -19.89 -32.61 11.19
C TYR A 582 -21.00 -33.51 11.79
N ALA A 583 -20.66 -34.37 12.76
CA ALA A 583 -21.65 -35.23 13.42
C ALA A 583 -22.64 -34.42 14.29
N ASP A 584 -22.12 -33.45 15.06
CA ASP A 584 -22.94 -32.56 15.88
C ASP A 584 -23.78 -31.62 15.00
N ALA A 585 -23.18 -31.10 13.93
CA ALA A 585 -23.88 -30.28 12.93
C ALA A 585 -25.06 -31.04 12.32
N ARG A 586 -24.84 -32.30 11.88
CA ARG A 586 -25.88 -33.14 11.28
C ARG A 586 -27.07 -33.33 12.22
N ARG A 587 -26.82 -33.67 13.49
CA ARG A 587 -27.87 -33.87 14.49
C ARG A 587 -28.75 -32.61 14.65
N VAL A 588 -28.12 -31.43 14.73
CA VAL A 588 -28.81 -30.14 14.89
C VAL A 588 -29.60 -29.76 13.63
N LEU A 589 -29.02 -30.01 12.45
CA LEU A 589 -29.65 -29.70 11.15
C LEU A 589 -30.81 -30.65 10.83
N GLU A 590 -30.73 -31.93 11.21
CA GLU A 590 -31.83 -32.89 11.08
C GLU A 590 -33.02 -32.53 11.98
N GLU A 591 -32.76 -32.05 13.21
CA GLU A 591 -33.78 -31.50 14.10
C GLU A 591 -34.45 -30.28 13.46
N ALA A 592 -33.67 -29.32 12.96
CA ALA A 592 -34.20 -28.17 12.23
C ALA A 592 -35.03 -28.60 11.00
N LEU A 593 -34.63 -29.67 10.32
CA LEU A 593 -35.31 -30.14 9.10
C LEU A 593 -36.66 -30.77 9.43
N ALA A 594 -36.72 -31.53 10.53
CA ALA A 594 -37.96 -32.11 11.03
C ALA A 594 -38.99 -31.03 11.42
N LEU A 595 -38.54 -29.88 11.95
CA LEU A 595 -39.38 -28.74 12.28
C LEU A 595 -39.79 -27.92 11.04
N CYS A 596 -38.86 -27.67 10.13
CA CYS A 596 -39.05 -26.78 8.99
C CYS A 596 -39.90 -27.43 7.87
N ARG A 597 -39.66 -28.71 7.56
CA ARG A 597 -40.23 -29.37 6.37
C ARG A 597 -41.77 -29.44 6.38
N PRO A 598 -42.47 -29.79 7.48
CA PRO A 598 -43.93 -29.78 7.51
C PRO A 598 -44.52 -28.38 7.34
N LYS A 599 -43.81 -27.35 7.80
CA LYS A 599 -44.26 -25.95 7.79
C LYS A 599 -43.98 -25.22 6.48
N ALA A 600 -42.99 -25.65 5.70
CA ALA A 600 -42.63 -25.01 4.44
C ALA A 600 -43.78 -24.97 3.41
N ALA A 601 -44.76 -25.86 3.50
CA ALA A 601 -45.97 -25.82 2.65
C ALA A 601 -47.01 -24.77 3.10
N LEU A 602 -46.93 -24.31 4.35
CA LEU A 602 -47.93 -23.45 5.01
C LEU A 602 -47.40 -22.03 5.27
N GLU A 603 -46.09 -21.90 5.47
CA GLU A 603 -45.44 -20.67 5.94
C GLU A 603 -44.34 -20.20 4.96
N PRO A 604 -44.44 -18.98 4.38
CA PRO A 604 -43.45 -18.45 3.45
C PRO A 604 -42.02 -18.40 4.02
N GLN A 605 -41.89 -18.00 5.28
CA GLN A 605 -40.61 -17.90 5.99
C GLN A 605 -39.90 -19.25 6.16
N SER A 606 -40.66 -20.33 6.37
CA SER A 606 -40.16 -21.71 6.43
C SER A 606 -39.81 -22.22 5.03
N ALA A 607 -40.60 -21.84 4.01
CA ALA A 607 -40.30 -22.15 2.62
C ALA A 607 -38.97 -21.54 2.14
N THR A 608 -38.65 -20.31 2.56
CA THR A 608 -37.37 -19.65 2.24
C THR A 608 -36.17 -20.25 2.98
N LEU A 609 -36.35 -20.71 4.23
CA LEU A 609 -35.26 -21.28 5.04
C LEU A 609 -34.91 -22.73 4.65
N LEU A 610 -35.91 -23.54 4.29
CA LEU A 610 -35.75 -24.96 3.97
C LEU A 610 -34.62 -25.26 2.95
N PRO A 611 -34.50 -24.58 1.79
CA PRO A 611 -33.41 -24.85 0.85
C PRO A 611 -32.02 -24.55 1.44
N HIS A 612 -31.91 -23.58 2.35
CA HIS A 612 -30.63 -23.22 2.99
C HIS A 612 -30.20 -24.34 3.94
N LEU A 613 -31.17 -24.82 4.72
CA LEU A 613 -30.97 -25.91 5.65
C LEU A 613 -30.54 -27.20 4.95
N LEU A 614 -31.23 -27.56 3.85
CA LEU A 614 -30.88 -28.72 3.03
C LEU A 614 -29.48 -28.60 2.43
N HIS A 615 -29.07 -27.39 2.01
CA HIS A 615 -27.74 -27.13 1.49
C HIS A 615 -26.63 -27.33 2.55
N VAL A 616 -26.80 -26.77 3.76
CA VAL A 616 -25.84 -26.94 4.84
C VAL A 616 -25.80 -28.40 5.31
N LEU A 617 -26.94 -29.08 5.39
CA LEU A 617 -27.00 -30.52 5.70
C LEU A 617 -26.26 -31.34 4.64
N ALA A 618 -26.43 -31.04 3.36
CA ALA A 618 -25.71 -31.69 2.26
C ALA A 618 -24.18 -31.56 2.40
N GLN A 619 -23.67 -30.41 2.88
CA GLN A 619 -22.24 -30.22 3.15
C GLN A 619 -21.73 -31.18 4.23
N THR A 620 -22.55 -31.51 5.24
CA THR A 620 -22.17 -32.50 6.26
C THR A 620 -22.11 -33.93 5.71
N PHE A 621 -22.98 -34.29 4.75
CA PHE A 621 -22.94 -35.59 4.07
C PHE A 621 -21.77 -35.69 3.09
N TRP A 622 -21.50 -34.60 2.36
CA TRP A 622 -20.35 -34.51 1.47
C TRP A 622 -19.03 -34.67 2.22
N ALA A 623 -18.89 -34.04 3.40
CA ALA A 623 -17.70 -34.16 4.23
C ALA A 623 -17.47 -35.59 4.78
N THR A 624 -18.52 -36.41 4.89
CA THR A 624 -18.43 -37.83 5.29
C THR A 624 -18.45 -38.79 4.10
N ASP A 625 -18.27 -38.28 2.88
CA ASP A 625 -18.24 -39.03 1.61
C ASP A 625 -19.52 -39.79 1.23
N ASP A 626 -20.68 -39.35 1.73
CA ASP A 626 -22.00 -39.86 1.32
C ASP A 626 -22.55 -38.99 0.17
N ILE A 627 -21.99 -39.22 -1.02
CA ILE A 627 -22.22 -38.39 -2.21
C ILE A 627 -23.67 -38.49 -2.71
N ASP A 628 -24.31 -39.65 -2.60
CA ASP A 628 -25.68 -39.87 -3.07
C ASP A 628 -26.69 -39.06 -2.25
N GLN A 629 -26.55 -39.06 -0.91
CA GLN A 629 -27.40 -38.24 -0.04
C GLN A 629 -27.14 -36.76 -0.21
N ALA A 630 -25.87 -36.34 -0.31
CA ALA A 630 -25.52 -34.95 -0.56
C ALA A 630 -26.10 -34.44 -1.90
N LEU A 631 -26.06 -35.26 -2.95
CA LEU A 631 -26.64 -34.93 -4.24
C LEU A 631 -28.17 -34.87 -4.20
N ALA A 632 -28.83 -35.81 -3.51
CA ALA A 632 -30.28 -35.79 -3.34
C ALA A 632 -30.76 -34.52 -2.62
N LEU A 633 -30.08 -34.12 -1.54
CA LEU A 633 -30.39 -32.92 -0.76
C LEU A 633 -30.15 -31.63 -1.56
N THR A 634 -29.04 -31.54 -2.31
CA THR A 634 -28.78 -30.36 -3.16
C THR A 634 -29.77 -30.24 -4.31
N GLN A 635 -30.19 -31.36 -4.92
CA GLN A 635 -31.24 -31.37 -5.94
C GLN A 635 -32.60 -30.94 -5.38
N GLU A 636 -32.96 -31.39 -4.18
CA GLU A 636 -34.18 -30.95 -3.50
C GLU A 636 -34.12 -29.44 -3.21
N ALA A 637 -33.03 -28.96 -2.61
CA ALA A 637 -32.83 -27.53 -2.33
C ALA A 637 -32.93 -26.67 -3.60
N ARG A 638 -32.40 -27.15 -4.73
CA ARG A 638 -32.48 -26.43 -6.00
C ARG A 638 -33.92 -26.35 -6.51
N ARG A 639 -34.67 -27.46 -6.50
CA ARG A 639 -36.09 -27.45 -6.89
C ARG A 639 -36.89 -26.46 -6.05
N LEU A 640 -36.60 -26.38 -4.75
CA LEU A 640 -37.25 -25.43 -3.85
C LEU A 640 -36.89 -23.97 -4.17
N TYR A 641 -35.64 -23.68 -4.52
CA TYR A 641 -35.25 -22.35 -5.02
C TYR A 641 -35.90 -22.00 -6.36
N ASP A 642 -36.00 -22.97 -7.28
CA ASP A 642 -36.66 -22.78 -8.57
C ASP A 642 -38.16 -22.51 -8.38
N ASP A 643 -38.83 -23.24 -7.47
CA ASP A 643 -40.22 -22.99 -7.07
C ASP A 643 -40.40 -21.61 -6.40
N LEU A 644 -39.48 -21.21 -5.53
CA LEU A 644 -39.48 -19.88 -4.90
C LEU A 644 -39.31 -18.77 -5.93
N PHE A 645 -38.43 -18.93 -6.92
CA PHE A 645 -38.29 -17.98 -8.03
C PHE A 645 -39.61 -17.77 -8.78
N HIS A 646 -40.33 -18.85 -9.06
CA HIS A 646 -41.61 -18.77 -9.76
C HIS A 646 -42.74 -18.15 -8.92
N ARG A 647 -42.69 -18.31 -7.60
CA ARG A 647 -43.74 -17.80 -6.68
C ARG A 647 -43.48 -16.38 -6.19
N ASP A 648 -42.22 -16.05 -5.89
CA ASP A 648 -41.77 -14.76 -5.38
C ASP A 648 -40.38 -14.39 -5.93
N PRO A 649 -40.35 -13.75 -7.10
CA PRO A 649 -39.10 -13.25 -7.69
C PRO A 649 -38.35 -12.27 -6.79
N SER A 650 -39.04 -11.56 -5.90
CA SER A 650 -38.40 -10.57 -5.02
C SER A 650 -37.66 -11.23 -3.85
N GLY A 651 -38.24 -12.25 -3.22
CA GLY A 651 -37.58 -13.09 -2.23
C GLY A 651 -36.42 -13.91 -2.82
N TRP A 652 -36.50 -14.27 -4.11
CA TRP A 652 -35.42 -14.93 -4.82
C TRP A 652 -34.17 -14.05 -4.98
N VAL A 653 -34.33 -12.76 -5.29
CA VAL A 653 -33.22 -11.81 -5.44
C VAL A 653 -32.36 -11.73 -4.17
N CYS A 654 -32.98 -11.79 -3.00
CA CYS A 654 -32.27 -11.78 -1.70
C CYS A 654 -31.42 -13.04 -1.46
N ASN A 655 -31.61 -14.12 -2.22
CA ASN A 655 -30.97 -15.41 -2.02
C ASN A 655 -29.98 -15.81 -3.13
N LEU A 656 -29.69 -14.91 -4.08
CA LEU A 656 -28.80 -15.15 -5.22
C LEU A 656 -27.41 -15.69 -4.82
N SER A 657 -26.82 -15.16 -3.75
CA SER A 657 -25.51 -15.61 -3.26
C SER A 657 -25.57 -17.06 -2.76
N LEU A 658 -26.64 -17.43 -2.05
CA LEU A 658 -26.83 -18.77 -1.51
C LEU A 658 -27.17 -19.79 -2.60
N GLN A 659 -27.94 -19.39 -3.61
CA GLN A 659 -28.22 -20.23 -4.77
C GLN A 659 -26.98 -20.43 -5.64
N SER A 660 -26.18 -19.38 -5.88
CA SER A 660 -24.88 -19.51 -6.55
C SER A 660 -23.98 -20.52 -5.82
N ARG A 661 -23.96 -20.43 -4.48
CA ARG A 661 -23.26 -21.40 -3.65
C ARG A 661 -23.78 -22.82 -3.85
N LEU A 662 -25.09 -23.03 -3.75
CA LEU A 662 -25.71 -24.34 -3.97
C LEU A 662 -25.35 -24.94 -5.33
N LEU A 663 -25.47 -24.16 -6.41
CA LEU A 663 -25.16 -24.61 -7.75
C LEU A 663 -23.68 -25.01 -7.91
N SER A 664 -22.77 -24.26 -7.28
CA SER A 664 -21.33 -24.60 -7.27
C SER A 664 -21.06 -25.93 -6.57
N ASP A 665 -21.70 -26.16 -5.41
CA ASP A 665 -21.49 -27.39 -4.62
C ASP A 665 -22.16 -28.60 -5.29
N GLN A 666 -23.34 -28.42 -5.89
CA GLN A 666 -24.02 -29.46 -6.68
C GLN A 666 -23.21 -29.81 -7.95
N GLY A 667 -22.63 -28.81 -8.64
CA GLY A 667 -21.74 -29.05 -9.77
C GLY A 667 -20.52 -29.87 -9.37
N ALA A 668 -19.89 -29.57 -8.24
CA ALA A 668 -18.77 -30.35 -7.71
C ALA A 668 -19.15 -31.81 -7.37
N LEU A 669 -20.35 -32.03 -6.81
CA LEU A 669 -20.88 -33.38 -6.53
C LEU A 669 -21.14 -34.17 -7.82
N LEU A 670 -21.71 -33.53 -8.85
CA LEU A 670 -21.95 -34.17 -10.16
C LEU A 670 -20.65 -34.53 -10.88
N ALA A 671 -19.61 -33.72 -10.75
CA ALA A 671 -18.30 -34.02 -11.32
C ALA A 671 -17.66 -35.26 -10.70
N ARG A 672 -17.83 -35.43 -9.38
CA ARG A 672 -17.32 -36.59 -8.62
C ARG A 672 -17.91 -37.92 -9.07
N ILE A 673 -19.15 -37.92 -9.58
CA ILE A 673 -19.82 -39.10 -10.17
C ILE A 673 -19.66 -39.18 -11.70
N GLY A 674 -18.80 -38.34 -12.30
CA GLY A 674 -18.45 -38.39 -13.73
C GLY A 674 -19.42 -37.66 -14.67
N ARG A 675 -20.41 -36.91 -14.15
CA ARG A 675 -21.39 -36.17 -14.97
C ARG A 675 -20.90 -34.74 -15.27
N LEU A 676 -19.76 -34.65 -15.97
CA LEU A 676 -19.00 -33.40 -16.17
C LEU A 676 -19.76 -32.31 -16.91
N GLN A 677 -20.56 -32.65 -17.93
CA GLN A 677 -21.31 -31.67 -18.72
C GLN A 677 -22.40 -30.98 -17.89
N GLU A 678 -23.18 -31.77 -17.14
CA GLU A 678 -24.20 -31.23 -16.24
C GLU A 678 -23.57 -30.44 -15.09
N ALA A 679 -22.43 -30.91 -14.57
CA ALA A 679 -21.67 -30.17 -13.57
C ALA A 679 -21.25 -28.78 -14.06
N LEU A 680 -20.77 -28.69 -15.30
CA LEU A 680 -20.33 -27.44 -15.91
C LEU A 680 -21.50 -26.46 -16.10
N GLU A 681 -22.64 -26.93 -16.61
CA GLU A 681 -23.85 -26.12 -16.76
C GLU A 681 -24.31 -25.51 -15.42
N LEU A 682 -24.26 -26.28 -14.32
CA LEU A 682 -24.59 -25.77 -12.99
C LEU A 682 -23.58 -24.72 -12.51
N ALA A 683 -22.29 -24.97 -12.69
CA ALA A 683 -21.24 -24.07 -12.24
C ALA A 683 -21.24 -22.75 -13.03
N GLU A 684 -21.50 -22.78 -14.34
CA GLU A 684 -21.66 -21.58 -15.17
C GLU A 684 -22.89 -20.77 -14.73
N GLY A 685 -24.01 -21.44 -14.45
CA GLY A 685 -25.18 -20.80 -13.84
C GLY A 685 -24.86 -20.13 -12.49
N ALA A 686 -24.01 -20.74 -11.67
CA ALA A 686 -23.56 -20.16 -10.41
C ALA A 686 -22.79 -18.85 -10.59
N VAL A 687 -21.94 -18.75 -11.64
CA VAL A 687 -21.20 -17.52 -11.97
C VAL A 687 -22.16 -16.41 -12.41
N VAL A 688 -23.17 -16.74 -13.22
CA VAL A 688 -24.19 -15.77 -13.63
C VAL A 688 -24.90 -15.19 -12.41
N LEU A 689 -25.38 -16.03 -11.49
CA LEU A 689 -26.02 -15.57 -10.26
C LEU A 689 -25.08 -14.75 -9.36
N ALA A 690 -23.82 -15.16 -9.24
CA ALA A 690 -22.83 -14.44 -8.44
C ALA A 690 -22.46 -13.06 -9.03
N ARG A 691 -22.47 -12.91 -10.35
CA ARG A 691 -22.20 -11.62 -11.03
C ARG A 691 -23.39 -10.65 -10.97
N LEU A 692 -24.60 -11.15 -10.78
CA LEU A 692 -25.78 -10.30 -10.57
C LEU A 692 -25.82 -9.68 -9.16
N PHE A 693 -25.15 -10.30 -8.18
CA PHE A 693 -25.20 -9.85 -6.78
C PHE A 693 -24.60 -8.44 -6.55
N PRO A 694 -23.42 -8.07 -7.08
CA PRO A 694 -22.88 -6.72 -6.97
C PRO A 694 -23.73 -5.63 -7.64
N LEU A 695 -24.58 -5.98 -8.61
CA LEU A 695 -25.49 -5.01 -9.26
C LEU A 695 -26.66 -4.62 -8.36
N LEU A 696 -26.94 -5.43 -7.34
CA LEU A 696 -28.05 -5.25 -6.40
C LEU A 696 -27.56 -4.78 -5.03
N GLN A 697 -26.31 -5.09 -4.68
CA GLN A 697 -25.58 -4.54 -3.53
C GLN A 697 -24.14 -4.14 -3.95
N PRO A 698 -23.93 -2.88 -4.36
CA PRO A 698 -22.67 -2.39 -4.95
C PRO A 698 -21.43 -2.60 -4.09
N ASP A 699 -21.60 -2.67 -2.78
CA ASP A 699 -20.49 -2.70 -1.83
C ASP A 699 -20.09 -4.13 -1.39
N ALA A 700 -20.77 -5.20 -1.83
CA ALA A 700 -20.44 -6.55 -1.37
C ALA A 700 -19.30 -7.20 -2.17
N VAL A 701 -18.19 -7.58 -1.53
CA VAL A 701 -17.14 -8.41 -2.15
C VAL A 701 -17.68 -9.83 -2.38
N PRO A 702 -17.85 -10.31 -3.63
CA PRO A 702 -18.62 -11.52 -3.89
C PRO A 702 -17.76 -12.79 -3.65
N GLN A 703 -17.74 -13.28 -2.42
CA GLN A 703 -17.20 -14.62 -2.06
C GLN A 703 -17.80 -15.73 -2.94
N SER A 704 -19.10 -15.65 -3.21
CA SER A 704 -19.83 -16.58 -4.07
C SER A 704 -19.26 -16.60 -5.50
N LEU A 705 -18.80 -15.46 -6.02
CA LEU A 705 -18.17 -15.37 -7.34
C LEU A 705 -16.81 -16.06 -7.37
N ALA A 706 -15.95 -15.80 -6.37
CA ALA A 706 -14.63 -16.43 -6.28
C ALA A 706 -14.75 -17.96 -6.29
N ARG A 707 -15.72 -18.49 -5.52
CA ARG A 707 -15.98 -19.92 -5.44
C ARG A 707 -16.53 -20.50 -6.75
N ALA A 708 -17.53 -19.85 -7.34
CA ALA A 708 -18.13 -20.31 -8.59
C ALA A 708 -17.10 -20.37 -9.73
N LEU A 709 -16.25 -19.35 -9.86
CA LEU A 709 -15.19 -19.30 -10.86
C LEU A 709 -14.13 -20.40 -10.67
N LEU A 710 -13.75 -20.70 -9.43
CA LEU A 710 -12.85 -21.81 -9.12
C LEU A 710 -13.45 -23.16 -9.52
N THR A 711 -14.75 -23.36 -9.29
CA THR A 711 -15.46 -24.59 -9.70
C THR A 711 -15.57 -24.70 -11.22
N VAL A 712 -15.98 -23.65 -11.93
CA VAL A 712 -16.04 -23.67 -13.40
C VAL A 712 -14.65 -23.94 -14.00
N GLY A 713 -13.61 -23.28 -13.49
CA GLY A 713 -12.24 -23.51 -13.94
C GLY A 713 -11.80 -24.97 -13.79
N LYS A 714 -12.12 -25.62 -12.67
CA LYS A 714 -11.82 -27.06 -12.47
C LYS A 714 -12.55 -27.96 -13.48
N LEU A 715 -13.83 -27.69 -13.75
CA LEU A 715 -14.63 -28.48 -14.68
C LEU A 715 -14.23 -28.25 -16.15
N GLN A 716 -13.87 -27.02 -16.51
CA GLN A 716 -13.34 -26.71 -17.85
C GLN A 716 -11.99 -27.38 -18.10
N TYR A 717 -11.15 -27.45 -17.07
CA TYR A 717 -9.90 -28.18 -17.10
C TYR A 717 -10.12 -29.70 -17.31
N GLU A 718 -11.04 -30.33 -16.55
CA GLU A 718 -11.38 -31.75 -16.72
C GLU A 718 -12.01 -32.07 -18.10
N THR A 719 -12.59 -31.09 -18.77
CA THR A 719 -13.16 -31.20 -20.12
C THR A 719 -12.20 -30.78 -21.24
N GLY A 720 -10.94 -30.44 -20.92
CA GLY A 720 -9.86 -30.18 -21.88
C GLY A 720 -9.70 -28.73 -22.35
N ARG A 721 -10.38 -27.75 -21.74
CA ARG A 721 -10.28 -26.31 -22.05
C ARG A 721 -9.29 -25.62 -21.10
N LEU A 722 -8.00 -25.92 -21.26
CA LEU A 722 -6.94 -25.57 -20.31
C LEU A 722 -6.69 -24.06 -20.12
N ALA A 723 -6.69 -23.26 -21.21
CA ALA A 723 -6.37 -21.83 -21.14
C ALA A 723 -7.50 -21.00 -20.48
N ASP A 724 -8.74 -21.25 -20.90
CA ASP A 724 -9.94 -20.60 -20.33
C ASP A 724 -10.11 -20.95 -18.84
N ALA A 725 -9.84 -22.22 -18.48
CA ALA A 725 -9.86 -22.68 -17.10
C ALA A 725 -8.88 -21.92 -16.21
N ALA A 726 -7.62 -21.74 -16.66
CA ALA A 726 -6.60 -21.03 -15.89
C ALA A 726 -6.96 -19.56 -15.66
N GLN A 727 -7.57 -18.88 -16.63
CA GLN A 727 -8.01 -17.49 -16.50
C GLN A 727 -9.12 -17.34 -15.45
N LEU A 728 -10.10 -18.25 -15.45
CA LEU A 728 -11.18 -18.27 -14.45
C LEU A 728 -10.64 -18.51 -13.04
N VAL A 729 -9.68 -19.43 -12.89
CA VAL A 729 -9.04 -19.69 -11.59
C VAL A 729 -8.16 -18.52 -11.14
N ALA A 730 -7.48 -17.82 -12.06
CA ALA A 730 -6.70 -16.62 -11.74
C ALA A 730 -7.59 -15.48 -11.22
N GLU A 731 -8.77 -15.30 -11.81
CA GLU A 731 -9.77 -14.37 -11.28
C GLU A 731 -10.26 -14.77 -9.88
N ALA A 732 -10.54 -16.06 -9.66
CA ALA A 732 -10.89 -16.57 -8.33
C ALA A 732 -9.78 -16.29 -7.30
N VAL A 733 -8.52 -16.52 -7.65
CA VAL A 733 -7.36 -16.20 -6.79
C VAL A 733 -7.31 -14.71 -6.44
N ARG A 734 -7.52 -13.81 -7.41
CA ARG A 734 -7.56 -12.36 -7.17
C ARG A 734 -8.66 -11.98 -6.16
N LEU A 735 -9.86 -12.54 -6.31
CA LEU A 735 -10.96 -12.30 -5.39
C LEU A 735 -10.68 -12.88 -3.99
N TYR A 736 -10.13 -14.09 -3.90
CA TYR A 736 -9.72 -14.67 -2.62
C TYR A 736 -8.57 -13.89 -1.95
N ARG A 737 -7.65 -13.27 -2.72
CA ARG A 737 -6.64 -12.36 -2.16
C ARG A 737 -7.27 -11.11 -1.56
N GLN A 738 -8.27 -10.52 -2.21
CA GLN A 738 -9.02 -9.38 -1.67
C GLN A 738 -9.75 -9.76 -0.37
N LEU A 739 -10.46 -10.89 -0.38
CA LEU A 739 -11.15 -11.41 0.81
C LEU A 739 -10.19 -11.74 1.96
N ALA A 740 -9.04 -12.33 1.66
CA ALA A 740 -8.00 -12.64 2.66
C ALA A 740 -7.29 -11.39 3.21
N ARG A 741 -7.35 -10.23 2.53
CA ARG A 741 -6.88 -8.94 3.09
C ARG A 741 -7.84 -8.40 4.14
N VAL A 742 -9.15 -8.55 3.91
CA VAL A 742 -10.20 -8.06 4.82
C VAL A 742 -10.44 -9.01 5.99
N HIS A 743 -10.44 -10.33 5.76
CA HIS A 743 -10.61 -11.36 6.79
C HIS A 743 -9.49 -12.42 6.72
N PRO A 744 -8.29 -12.13 7.26
CA PRO A 744 -7.10 -12.98 7.09
C PRO A 744 -7.17 -14.37 7.71
N GLY A 745 -8.09 -14.60 8.65
CA GLY A 745 -8.35 -15.91 9.27
C GLY A 745 -9.43 -16.74 8.55
N GLY A 746 -10.29 -16.11 7.75
CA GLY A 746 -11.48 -16.76 7.18
C GLY A 746 -11.31 -17.33 5.76
N TYR A 747 -10.37 -16.80 4.97
CA TYR A 747 -10.26 -17.13 3.53
C TYR A 747 -8.89 -17.67 3.09
N ARG A 748 -8.00 -17.94 4.04
CA ARG A 748 -6.62 -18.38 3.74
C ARG A 748 -6.58 -19.77 3.12
N ARG A 749 -7.42 -20.68 3.60
CA ARG A 749 -7.49 -22.08 3.12
C ARG A 749 -7.98 -22.12 1.68
N GLU A 750 -9.00 -21.33 1.38
CA GLU A 750 -9.61 -21.16 0.08
C GLU A 750 -8.64 -20.53 -0.91
N LEU A 751 -7.91 -19.49 -0.51
CA LEU A 751 -6.86 -18.89 -1.31
C LEU A 751 -5.74 -19.89 -1.62
N THR A 752 -5.25 -20.62 -0.62
CA THR A 752 -4.20 -21.63 -0.80
C THR A 752 -4.63 -22.70 -1.81
N SER A 753 -5.87 -23.18 -1.71
CA SER A 753 -6.41 -24.17 -2.63
C SER A 753 -6.58 -23.62 -4.05
N ALA A 754 -7.05 -22.38 -4.20
CA ALA A 754 -7.22 -21.74 -5.50
C ALA A 754 -5.88 -21.53 -6.21
N VAL A 755 -4.86 -21.07 -5.48
CA VAL A 755 -3.50 -20.86 -6.00
C VAL A 755 -2.84 -22.19 -6.38
N ALA A 756 -2.98 -23.24 -5.58
CA ALA A 756 -2.47 -24.57 -5.92
C ALA A 756 -3.16 -25.16 -7.17
N THR A 757 -4.47 -24.91 -7.32
CA THR A 757 -5.23 -25.32 -8.51
C THR A 757 -4.73 -24.59 -9.75
N LEU A 758 -4.49 -23.27 -9.63
CA LEU A 758 -3.95 -22.45 -10.70
C LEU A 758 -2.57 -22.96 -11.15
N ALA A 759 -1.70 -23.31 -10.19
CA ALA A 759 -0.38 -23.85 -10.47
C ALA A 759 -0.43 -25.13 -11.31
N GLY A 760 -1.32 -26.06 -10.97
CA GLY A 760 -1.51 -27.30 -11.74
C GLY A 760 -2.02 -27.04 -13.15
N MET A 761 -3.03 -26.18 -13.30
CA MET A 761 -3.61 -25.85 -14.61
C MET A 761 -2.62 -25.13 -15.52
N LEU A 762 -1.86 -24.16 -14.98
CA LEU A 762 -0.83 -23.45 -15.74
C LEU A 762 0.26 -24.41 -16.24
N ALA A 763 0.59 -25.43 -15.46
CA ALA A 763 1.62 -26.36 -15.84
C ALA A 763 1.23 -27.31 -16.96
N GLU A 764 0.00 -27.82 -16.93
CA GLU A 764 -0.50 -28.67 -18.02
C GLU A 764 -0.79 -27.87 -19.29
N ALA A 765 -1.02 -26.56 -19.15
CA ALA A 765 -1.04 -25.62 -20.26
C ALA A 765 0.38 -25.24 -20.77
N GLY A 766 1.46 -25.83 -20.23
CA GLY A 766 2.84 -25.54 -20.64
C GLY A 766 3.43 -24.22 -20.11
N ARG A 767 2.71 -23.50 -19.24
CA ARG A 767 3.13 -22.21 -18.63
C ARG A 767 3.93 -22.47 -17.34
N HIS A 768 5.06 -23.16 -17.47
CA HIS A 768 5.81 -23.72 -16.33
C HIS A 768 6.35 -22.66 -15.34
N VAL A 769 6.71 -21.46 -15.81
CA VAL A 769 7.20 -20.36 -14.94
C VAL A 769 6.09 -19.84 -14.03
N GLU A 770 4.91 -19.55 -14.58
CA GLU A 770 3.77 -19.06 -13.80
C GLU A 770 3.22 -20.15 -12.89
N ALA A 771 3.24 -21.41 -13.35
CA ALA A 771 2.91 -22.56 -12.53
C ALA A 771 3.84 -22.67 -11.30
N ARG A 772 5.15 -22.40 -11.48
CA ARG A 772 6.12 -22.39 -10.38
C ARG A 772 5.84 -21.25 -9.39
N ILE A 773 5.60 -20.03 -9.86
CA ILE A 773 5.30 -18.88 -8.99
C ILE A 773 4.03 -19.15 -8.16
N ALA A 774 2.98 -19.66 -8.81
CA ALA A 774 1.75 -20.05 -8.11
C ALA A 774 2.00 -21.21 -7.13
N ALA A 775 2.82 -22.22 -7.49
CA ALA A 775 3.17 -23.32 -6.60
C ALA A 775 3.94 -22.83 -5.36
N GLU A 776 4.91 -21.94 -5.52
CA GLU A 776 5.69 -21.33 -4.45
C GLU A 776 4.79 -20.50 -3.52
N GLU A 777 3.84 -19.73 -4.07
CA GLU A 777 2.85 -19.00 -3.29
C GLU A 777 1.92 -19.95 -2.51
N ALA A 778 1.46 -21.04 -3.12
CA ALA A 778 0.62 -22.02 -2.44
C ALA A 778 1.36 -22.70 -1.27
N ILE A 779 2.60 -23.12 -1.46
CA ILE A 779 3.46 -23.68 -0.40
C ILE A 779 3.62 -22.64 0.71
N ALA A 780 3.88 -21.38 0.32
CA ALA A 780 4.08 -20.31 1.27
C ALA A 780 2.83 -20.02 2.11
N LEU A 781 1.64 -20.08 1.52
CA LEU A 781 0.38 -19.89 2.23
C LEU A 781 0.06 -21.06 3.18
N ARG A 782 0.48 -22.29 2.85
CA ARG A 782 0.30 -23.50 3.68
C ARG A 782 1.21 -23.50 4.92
N GLU A 783 2.48 -23.16 4.76
CA GLU A 783 3.45 -23.10 5.86
C GLU A 783 3.10 -22.04 6.92
N GLN A 784 2.20 -21.12 6.60
CA GLN A 784 1.68 -20.06 7.49
C GLN A 784 0.45 -20.48 8.32
N GLY A 785 0.02 -21.75 8.32
CA GLY A 785 -1.16 -22.25 9.06
C GLY A 785 -0.86 -23.45 9.95
N GLU A 786 -1.49 -23.52 11.14
CA GLU A 786 -1.48 -24.72 11.98
C GLU A 786 -2.11 -25.90 11.22
N SER A 787 -1.36 -26.99 11.15
CA SER A 787 -1.76 -28.23 10.48
C SER A 787 -3.02 -28.83 11.12
N GLN A 788 -4.09 -28.97 10.34
CA GLN A 788 -4.97 -30.15 10.38
C GLN A 788 -5.87 -30.25 9.13
N GLY A 789 -5.80 -31.40 8.45
CA GLY A 789 -6.78 -31.84 7.45
C GLY A 789 -6.25 -32.02 6.03
N ASP A 790 -5.64 -33.18 5.77
CA ASP A 790 -5.37 -33.70 4.42
C ASP A 790 -6.67 -33.92 3.63
N HIS A 791 -6.84 -33.26 2.48
CA HIS A 791 -7.75 -33.73 1.42
C HIS A 791 -7.57 -33.11 0.01
N TYR A 792 -6.35 -32.75 -0.42
CA TYR A 792 -6.11 -32.46 -1.86
C TYR A 792 -4.68 -32.83 -2.28
N ALA A 793 -4.32 -34.11 -2.26
CA ALA A 793 -2.96 -34.58 -2.55
C ALA A 793 -2.53 -34.45 -4.04
N ALA A 794 -3.47 -34.35 -4.98
CA ALA A 794 -3.15 -34.39 -6.42
C ALA A 794 -2.45 -33.11 -6.93
N GLY A 795 -2.92 -31.92 -6.54
CA GLY A 795 -2.33 -30.65 -7.00
C GLY A 795 -0.91 -30.39 -6.47
N TRP A 796 -0.60 -30.88 -5.27
CA TRP A 796 0.72 -30.69 -4.65
C TRP A 796 1.80 -31.58 -5.26
N VAL A 797 1.45 -32.81 -5.63
CA VAL A 797 2.39 -33.73 -6.29
C VAL A 797 2.74 -33.20 -7.67
N THR A 798 1.76 -32.67 -8.42
CA THR A 798 2.00 -32.03 -9.72
C THR A 798 2.90 -30.80 -9.56
N ALA A 799 2.60 -29.88 -8.64
CA ALA A 799 3.43 -28.71 -8.34
C ALA A 799 4.90 -29.07 -7.99
N LEU A 800 5.12 -30.08 -7.14
CA LEU A 800 6.46 -30.56 -6.76
C LEU A 800 7.18 -31.33 -7.89
N TYR A 801 6.42 -32.04 -8.73
CA TYR A 801 6.92 -32.78 -9.89
C TYR A 801 7.42 -31.82 -10.99
N LEU A 802 6.71 -30.73 -11.24
CA LEU A 802 7.04 -29.74 -12.29
C LEU A 802 8.23 -28.85 -11.94
N VAL A 803 8.39 -28.51 -10.65
CA VAL A 803 9.61 -27.86 -10.15
C VAL A 803 10.84 -28.74 -10.37
N ARG A 804 10.69 -30.07 -10.42
CA ARG A 804 11.78 -31.04 -10.64
C ARG A 804 12.08 -31.38 -12.11
N HIS A 805 11.19 -31.10 -13.06
CA HIS A 805 11.29 -31.62 -14.45
C HIS A 805 11.29 -30.53 -15.54
N SER A 806 11.31 -29.24 -15.19
CA SER A 806 11.36 -28.10 -16.14
C SER A 806 12.79 -27.64 -16.50
N GLU A 807 13.79 -28.48 -16.29
CA GLU A 807 15.18 -28.19 -16.69
C GLU A 807 15.42 -28.58 -18.16
N GLY A 808 15.29 -27.62 -19.08
CA GLY A 808 15.68 -27.76 -20.48
C GLY A 808 16.37 -26.51 -21.05
N PRO A 809 17.27 -26.62 -22.07
CA PRO A 809 18.28 -25.60 -22.39
C PRO A 809 17.82 -24.43 -23.28
N GLU A 810 16.52 -24.28 -23.58
CA GLU A 810 16.00 -23.37 -24.64
C GLU A 810 15.41 -22.02 -24.14
N GLU A 811 15.25 -21.79 -22.83
CA GLU A 811 14.73 -20.52 -22.29
C GLU A 811 15.86 -19.60 -21.79
N ARG A 812 16.48 -18.83 -22.70
CA ARG A 812 17.53 -17.86 -22.33
C ARG A 812 16.96 -16.45 -22.24
N LEU A 813 16.74 -15.97 -21.01
CA LEU A 813 16.37 -14.59 -20.66
C LEU A 813 17.44 -13.59 -21.16
N PRO A 814 17.19 -12.78 -22.20
CA PRO A 814 18.10 -11.71 -22.59
C PRO A 814 18.00 -10.51 -21.63
N TRP A 815 16.91 -10.45 -20.86
CA TRP A 815 16.55 -9.37 -19.97
C TRP A 815 15.79 -9.94 -18.76
N GLY A 816 16.28 -9.65 -17.56
CA GLY A 816 15.71 -10.11 -16.30
C GLY A 816 16.24 -9.28 -15.14
N THR A 817 15.68 -9.46 -13.95
CA THR A 817 16.28 -8.92 -12.73
C THR A 817 17.68 -9.52 -12.52
N GLU A 818 18.56 -8.79 -11.84
CA GLU A 818 19.90 -9.28 -11.50
C GLU A 818 19.83 -10.65 -10.78
N GLN A 819 18.78 -10.86 -9.99
CA GLN A 819 18.49 -12.12 -9.32
C GLN A 819 18.16 -13.24 -10.32
N GLU A 820 17.22 -13.03 -11.24
CA GLU A 820 16.82 -14.05 -12.23
C GLU A 820 17.98 -14.45 -13.16
N ILE A 821 18.78 -13.45 -13.59
CA ILE A 821 19.99 -13.68 -14.41
C ILE A 821 21.02 -14.48 -13.61
N GLY A 822 21.22 -14.13 -12.33
CA GLY A 822 22.10 -14.85 -11.42
C GLY A 822 21.66 -16.29 -11.16
N GLU A 823 20.36 -16.52 -10.94
CA GLU A 823 19.78 -17.86 -10.75
C GLU A 823 19.89 -18.72 -12.00
N ALA A 824 19.64 -18.15 -13.19
CA ALA A 824 19.86 -18.84 -14.46
C ALA A 824 21.33 -19.23 -14.64
N ALA A 825 22.26 -18.32 -14.38
CA ALA A 825 23.68 -18.59 -14.44
C ALA A 825 24.11 -19.66 -13.42
N GLU A 826 23.63 -19.61 -12.18
CA GLU A 826 23.91 -20.63 -11.17
C GLU A 826 23.41 -22.02 -11.57
N ARG A 827 22.23 -22.13 -12.19
CA ARG A 827 21.73 -23.40 -12.71
C ARG A 827 22.67 -23.97 -13.77
N LEU A 828 23.07 -23.16 -14.75
CA LEU A 828 24.01 -23.57 -15.80
C LEU A 828 25.40 -23.93 -15.26
N VAL A 829 25.82 -23.27 -14.17
CA VAL A 829 27.07 -23.60 -13.46
C VAL A 829 26.94 -24.94 -12.73
N ARG A 830 25.80 -25.23 -12.09
CA ARG A 830 25.55 -26.51 -11.42
C ARG A 830 25.41 -27.66 -12.41
N SER A 831 24.86 -27.42 -13.60
CA SER A 831 24.71 -28.43 -14.66
C SER A 831 25.95 -28.57 -15.56
N GLU A 832 26.99 -27.78 -15.32
CA GLU A 832 28.23 -27.74 -16.13
C GLU A 832 28.00 -27.41 -17.62
N GLU A 833 26.93 -26.68 -17.95
CA GLU A 833 26.58 -26.29 -19.32
C GLU A 833 27.30 -25.01 -19.77
N TRP A 834 28.62 -25.10 -19.88
CA TRP A 834 29.50 -23.95 -20.15
C TRP A 834 29.22 -23.19 -21.46
N PRO A 835 28.91 -23.85 -22.60
CA PRO A 835 28.52 -23.14 -23.81
C PRO A 835 27.23 -22.34 -23.63
N ALA A 836 26.26 -22.87 -22.87
CA ALA A 836 25.01 -22.18 -22.59
C ALA A 836 25.21 -20.99 -21.66
N LEU A 837 26.10 -21.11 -20.67
CA LEU A 837 26.49 -20.01 -19.79
C LEU A 837 27.17 -18.86 -20.57
N TRP A 838 28.01 -19.19 -21.56
CA TRP A 838 28.59 -18.18 -22.46
C TRP A 838 27.54 -17.48 -23.32
N GLU A 839 26.58 -18.24 -23.87
CA GLU A 839 25.48 -17.66 -24.64
C GLU A 839 24.55 -16.77 -23.78
N LEU A 840 24.27 -17.17 -22.54
CA LEU A 840 23.57 -16.32 -21.57
C LEU A 840 24.36 -15.03 -21.30
N THR A 841 25.67 -15.15 -21.02
CA THR A 841 26.57 -14.01 -20.79
C THR A 841 26.60 -13.05 -21.98
N CYS A 842 26.52 -13.56 -23.20
CA CYS A 842 26.44 -12.72 -24.40
C CYS A 842 25.06 -12.08 -24.60
N SER A 843 24.00 -12.66 -24.05
CA SER A 843 22.62 -12.24 -24.31
C SER A 843 22.07 -11.24 -23.30
N VAL A 844 22.74 -11.05 -22.17
CA VAL A 844 22.40 -10.07 -21.13
C VAL A 844 23.10 -8.71 -21.33
N PRO A 845 22.67 -7.64 -20.65
CA PRO A 845 23.32 -6.33 -20.73
C PRO A 845 24.82 -6.37 -20.41
N ILE A 846 25.61 -5.47 -21.01
CA ILE A 846 27.08 -5.44 -20.83
C ILE A 846 27.47 -5.39 -19.34
N LEU A 847 26.76 -4.61 -18.53
CA LEU A 847 27.01 -4.54 -17.07
C LEU A 847 26.77 -5.89 -16.38
N ASP A 848 25.70 -6.59 -16.75
CA ASP A 848 25.34 -7.89 -16.16
C ASP A 848 26.28 -8.99 -16.64
N ALA A 849 26.78 -8.91 -17.88
CA ALA A 849 27.81 -9.79 -18.41
C ALA A 849 29.13 -9.65 -17.62
N ILE A 850 29.53 -8.42 -17.28
CA ILE A 850 30.72 -8.16 -16.43
C ILE A 850 30.50 -8.76 -15.03
N GLN A 851 29.33 -8.55 -14.43
CA GLN A 851 28.99 -9.10 -13.12
C GLN A 851 29.01 -10.65 -13.11
N LEU A 852 28.46 -11.29 -14.15
CA LEU A 852 28.48 -12.75 -14.29
C LEU A 852 29.91 -13.31 -14.39
N VAL A 853 30.77 -12.67 -15.18
CA VAL A 853 32.19 -13.09 -15.32
C VAL A 853 32.97 -12.92 -14.02
N HIS A 854 32.67 -11.89 -13.21
CA HIS A 854 33.26 -11.72 -11.88
C HIS A 854 32.73 -12.70 -10.84
N ARG A 855 31.43 -13.03 -10.92
CA ARG A 855 30.79 -13.99 -10.02
C ARG A 855 31.30 -15.42 -10.27
N PHE A 856 31.61 -15.75 -11.53
CA PHE A 856 32.09 -17.06 -11.96
C PHE A 856 33.42 -16.96 -12.74
N PRO A 857 34.55 -16.62 -12.09
CA PRO A 857 35.83 -16.35 -12.77
C PRO A 857 36.46 -17.60 -13.40
N GLY A 858 37.24 -17.40 -14.47
CA GLY A 858 37.66 -18.37 -15.50
C GLY A 858 38.55 -19.56 -15.13
N GLY A 859 38.38 -20.17 -13.96
CA GLY A 859 38.90 -21.51 -13.64
C GLY A 859 37.91 -22.64 -13.93
N CYS A 860 36.60 -22.34 -13.99
CA CYS A 860 35.53 -23.36 -14.02
C CYS A 860 34.83 -23.50 -15.38
N TRP A 861 35.00 -22.55 -16.31
CA TRP A 861 34.37 -22.57 -17.63
C TRP A 861 35.06 -21.62 -18.62
N GLN A 862 35.01 -21.92 -19.92
CA GLN A 862 35.60 -21.08 -20.98
C GLN A 862 34.69 -21.01 -22.24
N PRO A 863 34.68 -19.87 -22.94
CA PRO A 863 34.05 -19.72 -24.25
C PRO A 863 34.59 -20.73 -25.27
N PRO A 864 33.74 -21.19 -26.20
CA PRO A 864 34.11 -22.23 -27.17
C PRO A 864 35.21 -21.78 -28.15
N ASP A 865 35.22 -20.52 -28.57
CA ASP A 865 36.16 -19.99 -29.57
C ASP A 865 37.25 -19.07 -28.97
N ALA A 866 38.31 -18.84 -29.76
CA ALA A 866 39.48 -18.07 -29.31
C ALA A 866 39.16 -16.58 -29.10
N THR A 867 38.27 -16.03 -29.93
CA THR A 867 37.84 -14.64 -29.88
C THR A 867 36.98 -14.38 -28.62
N GLY A 868 36.07 -15.29 -28.30
CA GLY A 868 35.26 -15.28 -27.08
C GLY A 868 36.13 -15.44 -25.83
N ARG A 869 37.16 -16.29 -25.85
CA ARG A 869 38.16 -16.35 -24.76
C ARG A 869 38.96 -15.06 -24.59
N ALA A 870 39.19 -14.30 -25.66
CA ALA A 870 39.80 -12.98 -25.58
C ALA A 870 38.83 -11.94 -24.99
N LEU A 871 37.55 -12.01 -25.37
CA LEU A 871 36.50 -11.14 -24.82
C LEU A 871 36.23 -11.41 -23.33
N MET A 872 36.16 -12.67 -22.91
CA MET A 872 36.01 -13.05 -21.50
C MET A 872 37.15 -12.52 -20.63
N ARG A 873 38.40 -12.59 -21.11
CA ARG A 873 39.55 -12.00 -20.41
C ARG A 873 39.44 -10.49 -20.25
N ARG A 874 38.87 -9.81 -21.25
CA ARG A 874 38.60 -8.36 -21.17
C ARG A 874 37.48 -8.05 -20.18
N LEU A 875 36.37 -8.79 -20.21
CA LEU A 875 35.28 -8.67 -19.23
C LEU A 875 35.80 -8.85 -17.79
N ALA A 876 36.66 -9.85 -17.56
CA ALA A 876 37.28 -10.11 -16.26
C ALA A 876 38.30 -9.05 -15.82
N SER A 877 38.86 -8.29 -16.76
CA SER A 877 39.86 -7.24 -16.47
C SER A 877 39.27 -5.91 -16.03
N VAL A 878 37.95 -5.71 -16.20
CA VAL A 878 37.27 -4.48 -15.77
C VAL A 878 37.05 -4.55 -14.25
N ASP A 879 37.63 -3.62 -13.49
CA ASP A 879 37.48 -3.60 -12.02
C ASP A 879 36.03 -3.28 -11.59
N ARG A 880 35.60 -3.86 -10.47
CA ARG A 880 34.25 -3.69 -9.92
C ARG A 880 33.94 -2.22 -9.56
N ARG A 881 34.92 -1.46 -9.07
CA ARG A 881 34.71 -0.02 -8.78
C ARG A 881 34.55 0.80 -10.05
N SER A 882 35.18 0.39 -11.14
CA SER A 882 34.99 1.01 -12.45
C SER A 882 33.57 0.78 -12.97
N VAL A 883 32.94 -0.36 -12.68
CA VAL A 883 31.52 -0.64 -13.04
C VAL A 883 30.55 0.27 -12.27
N GLU A 884 30.81 0.50 -10.98
CA GLU A 884 29.99 1.36 -10.10
C GLU A 884 30.11 2.84 -10.50
N ALA A 885 31.33 3.37 -10.63
CA ALA A 885 31.57 4.75 -11.09
C ALA A 885 31.01 5.02 -12.49
N PHE A 886 30.99 4.00 -13.33
CA PHE A 886 30.51 4.09 -14.69
C PHE A 886 28.98 4.14 -14.79
N THR A 887 28.26 3.45 -13.90
CA THR A 887 26.79 3.54 -13.81
C THR A 887 26.33 4.97 -13.49
N GLU A 888 27.07 5.67 -12.62
CA GLU A 888 26.83 7.08 -12.29
C GLU A 888 27.12 8.03 -13.46
N ILE A 889 28.21 7.81 -14.22
CA ILE A 889 28.57 8.62 -15.40
C ILE A 889 27.54 8.44 -16.53
N CYS A 890 27.05 7.21 -16.74
CA CYS A 890 26.06 6.88 -17.76
C CYS A 890 24.69 7.54 -17.54
N ALA A 891 24.25 7.62 -16.28
CA ALA A 891 23.01 8.29 -15.90
C ALA A 891 23.01 9.80 -16.20
N LEU A 892 24.20 10.41 -16.36
CA LEU A 892 24.35 11.87 -16.53
C LEU A 892 24.68 12.32 -17.96
N ALA A 893 25.31 11.47 -18.78
CA ALA A 893 25.88 11.91 -20.07
C ALA A 893 25.00 11.68 -21.31
N GLY A 894 24.12 10.66 -21.30
CA GLY A 894 23.23 10.32 -22.42
C GLY A 894 21.78 10.79 -22.25
N THR A 895 21.48 11.38 -21.10
CA THR A 895 20.14 11.79 -20.68
C THR A 895 20.08 13.30 -20.54
N ARG A 896 19.10 13.92 -21.18
CA ARG A 896 18.86 15.35 -21.11
C ARG A 896 17.47 15.63 -20.60
N GLN A 897 17.38 16.41 -19.54
CA GLN A 897 16.11 16.98 -19.11
C GLN A 897 15.87 18.27 -19.87
N LEU A 898 14.78 18.32 -20.62
CA LEU A 898 14.31 19.54 -21.26
C LEU A 898 13.31 20.21 -20.30
N PRO A 899 13.67 21.37 -19.70
CA PRO A 899 12.74 22.14 -18.90
C PRO A 899 11.72 22.79 -19.83
N LEU A 900 10.67 22.05 -20.15
CA LEU A 900 9.55 22.56 -20.91
C LEU A 900 8.52 23.01 -19.88
N ALA A 901 8.35 24.33 -19.76
CA ALA A 901 7.27 24.93 -18.97
C ALA A 901 5.91 24.59 -19.61
N MET A 902 5.45 23.37 -19.38
CA MET A 902 4.24 22.78 -19.97
C MET A 902 3.44 22.12 -18.86
N ASP A 903 2.12 22.36 -18.85
CA ASP A 903 1.22 21.87 -17.80
C ASP A 903 0.81 20.41 -18.03
N SER A 904 0.78 19.95 -19.30
CA SER A 904 0.63 18.54 -19.71
C SER A 904 1.00 18.39 -21.19
N THR A 905 1.84 17.42 -21.56
CA THR A 905 2.19 17.14 -22.97
C THR A 905 1.10 16.36 -23.67
N CYS A 906 0.73 16.73 -24.89
CA CYS A 906 -0.36 16.11 -25.64
C CYS A 906 0.11 15.31 -26.87
N HIS A 907 1.14 15.82 -27.57
CA HIS A 907 1.77 15.14 -28.69
C HIS A 907 3.27 15.42 -28.72
N LEU A 908 4.04 14.37 -29.04
CA LEU A 908 5.48 14.42 -29.29
C LEU A 908 5.75 13.89 -30.69
N ALA A 909 6.46 14.68 -31.52
CA ALA A 909 6.74 14.34 -32.90
C ALA A 909 8.21 14.61 -33.22
N PHE A 910 8.92 13.63 -33.75
CA PHE A 910 10.33 13.78 -34.12
C PHE A 910 10.49 14.03 -35.61
N ALA A 911 11.55 14.77 -35.94
CA ALA A 911 12.05 14.82 -37.29
C ALA A 911 12.76 13.52 -37.65
N PHE A 912 12.58 13.05 -38.89
CA PHE A 912 13.29 11.88 -39.37
C PHE A 912 14.78 12.21 -39.55
N GLY A 913 15.67 11.43 -38.91
CA GLY A 913 17.13 11.53 -39.08
C GLY A 913 17.76 12.86 -38.63
N ARG A 914 17.01 13.75 -37.97
CA ARG A 914 17.49 15.04 -37.46
C ARG A 914 17.24 15.14 -35.96
N PRO A 915 18.09 15.82 -35.19
CA PRO A 915 17.95 15.95 -33.74
C PRO A 915 16.90 17.00 -33.37
N TRP A 916 15.70 16.91 -33.91
CA TRP A 916 14.62 17.86 -33.68
C TRP A 916 13.37 17.14 -33.24
N MET A 917 12.67 17.72 -32.27
CA MET A 917 11.40 17.23 -31.77
C MET A 917 10.44 18.39 -31.59
N THR A 918 9.18 18.20 -31.94
CA THR A 918 8.09 19.12 -31.64
C THR A 918 7.24 18.55 -30.52
N CYS A 919 6.96 19.36 -29.51
CA CYS A 919 6.06 19.05 -28.41
C CYS A 919 4.86 20.01 -28.39
N THR A 920 3.69 19.49 -28.04
CA THR A 920 2.49 20.28 -27.80
C THR A 920 2.02 20.13 -26.36
N ALA A 921 1.43 21.19 -25.81
CA ALA A 921 0.77 21.15 -24.51
C ALA A 921 -0.41 22.11 -24.45
N TYR A 922 -1.40 21.78 -23.62
CA TYR A 922 -2.49 22.70 -23.26
C TYR A 922 -2.17 23.43 -21.97
N GLY A 923 -2.33 24.75 -21.99
CA GLY A 923 -2.36 25.60 -20.78
C GLY A 923 -3.57 26.54 -20.81
N GLU A 924 -3.66 27.46 -19.84
CA GLU A 924 -4.80 28.39 -19.70
C GLU A 924 -5.06 29.25 -20.96
N ASP A 925 -4.01 29.62 -21.70
CA ASP A 925 -4.10 30.43 -22.93
C ASP A 925 -4.37 29.62 -24.21
N GLY A 926 -4.64 28.31 -24.10
CA GLY A 926 -4.78 27.39 -25.23
C GLY A 926 -3.54 26.52 -25.50
N LEU A 927 -3.46 25.95 -26.71
CA LEU A 927 -2.38 25.07 -27.13
C LEU A 927 -1.09 25.87 -27.39
N ARG A 928 0.02 25.41 -26.80
CA ARG A 928 1.38 25.85 -27.13
C ARG A 928 2.12 24.73 -27.85
N MET A 929 2.75 25.05 -28.96
CA MET A 929 3.59 24.13 -29.74
C MET A 929 4.99 24.71 -29.87
N ALA A 930 6.01 23.91 -29.56
CA ALA A 930 7.40 24.30 -29.68
C ALA A 930 8.25 23.17 -30.25
N SER A 931 9.22 23.52 -31.08
CA SER A 931 10.25 22.61 -31.57
C SER A 931 11.53 22.82 -30.78
N VAL A 932 12.22 21.74 -30.46
CA VAL A 932 13.44 21.71 -29.67
C VAL A 932 14.50 20.94 -30.44
N ASP A 933 15.67 21.57 -30.59
CA ASP A 933 16.88 20.92 -31.04
C ASP A 933 17.45 20.10 -29.87
N LEU A 934 17.45 18.78 -30.00
CA LEU A 934 17.88 17.82 -28.99
C LEU A 934 19.40 17.88 -28.74
N THR A 935 20.20 18.41 -29.67
CA THR A 935 21.66 18.55 -29.52
C THR A 935 22.08 19.84 -28.83
N THR A 936 21.38 20.95 -29.05
CA THR A 936 21.72 22.25 -28.45
C THR A 936 20.79 22.66 -27.31
N GLY A 937 19.64 21.99 -27.15
CA GLY A 937 18.57 22.41 -26.26
C GLY A 937 17.83 23.66 -26.74
N ARG A 938 18.14 24.16 -27.95
CA ARG A 938 17.54 25.38 -28.49
C ARG A 938 16.06 25.15 -28.76
N ARG A 939 15.23 26.04 -28.22
CA ARG A 939 13.77 26.02 -28.40
C ARG A 939 13.32 27.07 -29.41
N GLN A 940 12.38 26.68 -30.26
CA GLN A 940 11.65 27.55 -31.18
C GLN A 940 10.16 27.41 -30.92
N GLN A 941 9.49 28.50 -30.57
CA GLN A 941 8.03 28.51 -30.46
C GLN A 941 7.43 28.44 -31.87
N VAL A 942 6.53 27.50 -32.11
CA VAL A 942 5.91 27.24 -33.43
C VAL A 942 4.50 27.80 -33.48
N TYR A 943 3.70 27.58 -32.44
CA TYR A 943 2.31 28.03 -32.35
C TYR A 943 1.92 28.33 -30.90
N GLN A 944 1.02 29.30 -30.73
CA GLN A 944 0.29 29.54 -29.47
C GLN A 944 -1.11 30.04 -29.81
N GLY A 945 -2.15 29.37 -29.30
CA GLY A 945 -3.53 29.80 -29.47
C GLY A 945 -4.56 28.72 -29.16
N GLY A 946 -5.84 29.04 -29.30
CA GLY A 946 -6.95 28.16 -28.92
C GLY A 946 -7.24 27.00 -29.88
N ALA A 947 -6.58 26.91 -31.04
CA ALA A 947 -6.87 25.87 -32.02
C ALA A 947 -6.29 24.51 -31.60
N TYR A 948 -7.08 23.46 -31.79
CA TYR A 948 -6.68 22.08 -31.52
C TYR A 948 -5.78 21.57 -32.67
N HIS A 949 -4.75 20.79 -32.36
CA HIS A 949 -3.85 20.21 -33.35
C HIS A 949 -3.71 18.71 -33.14
N GLU A 950 -3.81 17.95 -34.23
CA GLU A 950 -3.53 16.51 -34.29
C GLU A 950 -2.60 16.21 -35.48
N ALA A 951 -2.17 14.95 -35.63
CA ALA A 951 -1.22 14.52 -36.67
C ALA A 951 0.01 15.45 -36.80
N VAL A 952 0.61 15.82 -35.66
CA VAL A 952 1.76 16.73 -35.63
C VAL A 952 2.99 15.98 -36.15
N VAL A 953 3.66 16.53 -37.16
CA VAL A 953 4.88 16.00 -37.78
C VAL A 953 5.96 17.07 -37.74
N CYS A 954 7.10 16.76 -37.13
CA CYS A 954 8.26 17.64 -37.10
C CYS A 954 9.09 17.42 -38.37
N MET A 955 9.39 18.49 -39.12
CA MET A 955 10.26 18.46 -40.30
C MET A 955 11.68 18.94 -39.98
N GLY A 956 12.00 19.12 -38.69
CA GLY A 956 13.23 19.73 -38.22
C GLY A 956 13.16 21.25 -38.18
N ASP A 957 14.26 21.90 -38.55
CA ASP A 957 14.35 23.35 -38.74
C ASP A 957 13.52 23.85 -39.95
N ASP A 958 13.12 22.94 -40.84
CA ASP A 958 12.26 23.22 -42.02
C ASP A 958 10.78 23.48 -41.64
N GLY A 959 10.41 23.28 -40.37
CA GLY A 959 9.10 23.60 -39.83
C GLY A 959 8.32 22.42 -39.25
N VAL A 960 7.03 22.63 -39.01
CA VAL A 960 6.10 21.62 -38.47
C VAL A 960 4.87 21.54 -39.35
N VAL A 961 4.41 20.32 -39.63
CA VAL A 961 3.12 20.08 -40.29
C VAL A 961 2.15 19.54 -39.25
N ALA A 962 0.93 20.04 -39.21
CA ALA A 962 -0.09 19.54 -38.29
C ALA A 962 -1.49 19.77 -38.86
N VAL A 963 -2.45 18.93 -38.47
CA VAL A 963 -3.86 19.15 -38.76
C VAL A 963 -4.45 20.04 -37.67
N ARG A 964 -4.85 21.25 -38.06
CA ARG A 964 -5.46 22.26 -37.19
C ARG A 964 -6.98 22.20 -37.28
N HIS A 965 -7.62 22.23 -36.12
CA HIS A 965 -9.09 22.29 -35.97
C HIS A 965 -9.49 23.55 -35.20
N ALA A 966 -10.54 24.22 -35.66
CA ALA A 966 -11.09 25.41 -35.00
C ALA A 966 -11.77 25.06 -33.66
N GLU A 967 -12.38 23.89 -33.55
CA GLU A 967 -13.06 23.38 -32.36
C GLU A 967 -12.69 21.91 -32.12
N ARG A 968 -12.70 21.48 -30.85
CA ARG A 968 -12.36 20.10 -30.45
C ARG A 968 -13.42 19.05 -30.87
N ASN A 969 -14.64 19.48 -31.18
CA ASN A 969 -15.81 18.59 -31.40
C ASN A 969 -16.07 18.23 -32.88
N GLY A 970 -15.12 18.46 -33.79
CA GLY A 970 -15.19 17.95 -35.17
C GLY A 970 -16.29 18.56 -36.06
N SER A 971 -16.89 19.68 -35.65
CA SER A 971 -17.95 20.40 -36.36
C SER A 971 -17.45 21.17 -37.60
N VAL A 972 -16.15 21.49 -37.65
CA VAL A 972 -15.50 22.30 -38.68
C VAL A 972 -14.48 21.43 -39.44
N PRO A 973 -14.39 21.52 -40.79
CA PRO A 973 -13.37 20.80 -41.54
C PRO A 973 -11.96 21.15 -41.07
N GLY A 974 -11.13 20.13 -40.85
CA GLY A 974 -9.73 20.30 -40.44
C GLY A 974 -8.90 20.96 -41.55
N GLU A 975 -7.88 21.71 -41.16
CA GLU A 975 -6.91 22.34 -42.05
C GLU A 975 -5.54 21.69 -41.83
N LEU A 976 -4.94 21.13 -42.88
CA LEU A 976 -3.53 20.74 -42.84
C LEU A 976 -2.67 22.01 -42.96
N VAL A 977 -1.92 22.33 -41.93
CA VAL A 977 -1.15 23.57 -41.82
C VAL A 977 0.34 23.26 -41.72
N ARG A 978 1.13 23.96 -42.53
CA ARG A 978 2.59 23.99 -42.43
C ARG A 978 3.03 25.27 -41.70
N TYR A 979 3.76 25.10 -40.61
CA TYR A 979 4.34 26.16 -39.80
C TYR A 979 5.82 26.30 -40.15
N VAL A 980 6.23 27.42 -40.74
CA VAL A 980 7.64 27.71 -41.07
C VAL A 980 8.00 29.08 -40.54
N ASN A 981 9.04 29.18 -39.70
CA ASN A 981 9.50 30.45 -39.11
C ASN A 981 8.38 31.26 -38.43
N GLY A 982 7.41 30.59 -37.80
CA GLY A 982 6.27 31.22 -37.13
C GLY A 982 5.15 31.70 -38.06
N THR A 983 5.25 31.45 -39.37
CA THR A 983 4.14 31.68 -40.31
C THR A 983 3.36 30.39 -40.54
N ALA A 984 2.03 30.49 -40.56
CA ALA A 984 1.12 29.36 -40.77
C ALA A 984 0.57 29.39 -42.20
N GLN A 985 0.84 28.35 -42.98
CA GLN A 985 0.35 28.18 -44.35
C GLN A 985 -0.60 26.97 -44.40
N VAL A 986 -1.87 27.20 -44.73
CA VAL A 986 -2.82 26.10 -44.98
C VAL A 986 -2.45 25.46 -46.32
N ILE A 987 -2.16 24.16 -46.33
CA ILE A 987 -1.77 23.39 -47.51
C ILE A 987 -2.87 22.45 -48.02
N ALA A 988 -3.80 22.05 -47.16
CA ALA A 988 -5.04 21.34 -47.52
C ALA A 988 -6.13 21.59 -46.48
N SER A 989 -7.39 21.36 -46.83
CA SER A 989 -8.53 21.48 -45.90
C SER A 989 -9.65 20.52 -46.26
N GLY A 990 -10.27 19.89 -45.27
CA GLY A 990 -11.40 19.00 -45.50
C GLY A 990 -11.79 18.17 -44.28
N ALA A 991 -13.02 17.65 -44.28
CA ALA A 991 -13.53 16.81 -43.19
C ALA A 991 -12.73 15.49 -43.05
N ALA A 992 -12.14 14.99 -44.13
CA ALA A 992 -11.31 13.78 -44.16
C ALA A 992 -10.08 13.83 -43.23
N LEU A 993 -9.65 15.04 -42.83
CA LEU A 993 -8.50 15.21 -41.95
C LEU A 993 -8.81 14.98 -40.46
N TYR A 994 -10.08 14.82 -40.10
CA TYR A 994 -10.48 14.56 -38.72
C TYR A 994 -10.05 13.15 -38.25
N GLY A 995 -9.33 13.10 -37.13
CA GLY A 995 -8.78 11.87 -36.57
C GLY A 995 -7.63 11.29 -37.41
N ALA A 996 -6.95 12.12 -38.21
CA ALA A 996 -5.81 11.69 -39.01
C ALA A 996 -4.59 11.38 -38.13
N ALA A 997 -3.70 10.51 -38.64
CA ALA A 997 -2.39 10.23 -38.05
C ALA A 997 -1.28 10.71 -38.98
N GLY A 998 -0.15 11.13 -38.41
CA GLY A 998 0.98 11.66 -39.17
C GLY A 998 2.30 11.00 -38.81
N ALA A 999 3.20 10.86 -39.80
CA ALA A 999 4.58 10.45 -39.56
C ALA A 999 5.58 11.18 -40.47
N ALA A 1000 6.78 11.41 -39.96
CA ALA A 1000 7.93 11.87 -40.73
C ALA A 1000 8.59 10.69 -41.46
N THR A 1001 9.05 10.92 -42.67
CA THR A 1001 9.75 9.94 -43.52
C THR A 1001 11.08 10.51 -44.01
N ALA A 1002 11.92 9.69 -44.66
CA ALA A 1002 13.15 10.18 -45.29
C ALA A 1002 12.89 11.21 -46.40
N ASP A 1003 11.74 11.10 -47.07
CA ASP A 1003 11.37 11.94 -48.22
C ASP A 1003 10.43 13.11 -47.88
N GLY A 1004 9.93 13.18 -46.64
CA GLY A 1004 8.97 14.20 -46.23
C GLY A 1004 8.06 13.77 -45.08
N PHE A 1005 6.75 13.76 -45.32
CA PHE A 1005 5.74 13.36 -44.33
C PHE A 1005 4.54 12.64 -44.96
N LEU A 1006 3.85 11.85 -44.14
CA LEU A 1006 2.60 11.17 -44.46
C LEU A 1006 1.49 11.61 -43.51
N ILE A 1007 0.29 11.85 -44.02
CA ILE A 1007 -0.93 12.06 -43.23
C ILE A 1007 -1.98 11.04 -43.68
N GLY A 1008 -2.28 10.06 -42.84
CA GLY A 1008 -3.28 9.04 -43.10
C GLY A 1008 -4.64 9.36 -42.50
N SER A 1009 -5.70 9.24 -43.29
CA SER A 1009 -7.07 9.55 -42.86
C SER A 1009 -7.75 8.36 -42.16
N ARG A 1010 -8.53 8.66 -41.12
CA ARG A 1010 -9.44 7.70 -40.47
C ARG A 1010 -10.80 7.56 -41.16
N LEU A 1011 -11.19 8.56 -41.96
CA LEU A 1011 -12.54 8.65 -42.52
C LEU A 1011 -12.61 8.19 -43.98
N VAL A 1012 -11.51 8.32 -44.71
CA VAL A 1012 -11.42 7.94 -46.12
C VAL A 1012 -10.15 7.12 -46.38
N PRO A 1013 -10.13 6.25 -47.41
CA PRO A 1013 -8.97 5.44 -47.77
C PRO A 1013 -7.92 6.26 -48.52
N THR A 1014 -7.48 7.38 -47.96
CA THR A 1014 -6.54 8.30 -48.61
C THR A 1014 -5.41 8.67 -47.66
N VAL A 1015 -4.20 8.70 -48.20
CA VAL A 1015 -3.01 9.21 -47.52
C VAL A 1015 -2.49 10.41 -48.30
N LEU A 1016 -2.23 11.50 -47.59
CA LEU A 1016 -1.53 12.65 -48.15
C LEU A 1016 -0.03 12.44 -47.98
N VAL A 1017 0.70 12.46 -49.10
CA VAL A 1017 2.16 12.37 -49.12
C VAL A 1017 2.70 13.75 -49.43
N GLY A 1018 3.42 14.33 -48.48
CA GLY A 1018 4.11 15.60 -48.66
C GLY A 1018 5.60 15.37 -48.87
N THR A 1019 6.13 15.83 -50.00
CA THR A 1019 7.56 15.77 -50.33
C THR A 1019 8.10 17.18 -50.60
N SER A 1020 9.38 17.29 -50.96
CA SER A 1020 9.95 18.53 -51.50
C SER A 1020 9.23 19.04 -52.75
N ASP A 1021 8.61 18.13 -53.52
CA ASP A 1021 8.03 18.41 -54.84
C ASP A 1021 6.56 18.85 -54.76
N GLY A 1022 5.92 18.68 -53.59
CA GLY A 1022 4.54 19.08 -53.35
C GLY A 1022 3.76 18.10 -52.47
N LEU A 1023 2.45 18.32 -52.40
CA LEU A 1023 1.50 17.46 -51.69
C LEU A 1023 0.68 16.67 -52.72
N TYR A 1024 0.61 15.35 -52.59
CA TYR A 1024 -0.23 14.52 -53.45
C TYR A 1024 -1.01 13.47 -52.64
N GLU A 1025 -2.12 13.00 -53.21
CA GLU A 1025 -3.02 12.03 -52.59
C GLU A 1025 -2.73 10.63 -53.15
N ALA A 1026 -2.63 9.65 -52.26
CA ALA A 1026 -2.50 8.23 -52.59
C ALA A 1026 -3.73 7.44 -52.11
N ASP A 1027 -4.25 6.56 -52.97
CA ASP A 1027 -5.44 5.76 -52.70
C ASP A 1027 -5.09 4.42 -52.04
N LEU A 1028 -5.50 4.25 -50.79
CA LEU A 1028 -5.34 3.01 -50.02
C LEU A 1028 -6.38 1.95 -50.41
N PHE A 1029 -7.51 2.35 -51.01
CA PHE A 1029 -8.57 1.41 -51.37
C PHE A 1029 -8.09 0.44 -52.46
N SER A 1030 -7.32 0.94 -53.43
CA SER A 1030 -6.70 0.14 -54.49
C SER A 1030 -5.80 -1.01 -53.98
N ILE A 1031 -5.25 -0.88 -52.77
CA ILE A 1031 -4.40 -1.87 -52.10
C ILE A 1031 -5.12 -2.57 -50.92
N GLY A 1032 -6.45 -2.46 -50.86
CA GLY A 1032 -7.29 -3.25 -49.97
C GLY A 1032 -7.45 -2.71 -48.55
N LEU A 1033 -7.14 -1.44 -48.30
CA LEU A 1033 -7.29 -0.77 -47.00
C LEU A 1033 -8.35 0.34 -47.08
N SER A 1034 -9.17 0.48 -46.04
CA SER A 1034 -10.25 1.48 -45.99
C SER A 1034 -9.92 2.71 -45.14
N ARG A 1035 -8.82 2.68 -44.38
CA ARG A 1035 -8.29 3.77 -43.55
C ARG A 1035 -6.77 3.77 -43.55
N GLY A 1036 -6.19 4.93 -43.27
CA GLY A 1036 -4.75 5.15 -43.17
C GLY A 1036 -4.28 5.68 -41.80
N ASP A 1037 -5.15 5.76 -40.79
CA ASP A 1037 -4.81 6.32 -39.47
C ASP A 1037 -3.92 5.41 -38.61
N ARG A 1038 -3.72 4.15 -38.99
CA ARG A 1038 -2.74 3.25 -38.37
C ARG A 1038 -1.59 3.01 -39.33
N LEU A 1039 -0.48 3.69 -39.09
CA LEU A 1039 0.72 3.64 -39.92
C LEU A 1039 1.99 3.55 -39.08
N ALA A 1040 3.00 2.85 -39.59
CA ALA A 1040 4.31 2.72 -38.96
C ALA A 1040 5.41 2.87 -40.00
N VAL A 1041 6.40 3.71 -39.72
CA VAL A 1041 7.57 3.92 -40.58
C VAL A 1041 8.73 3.07 -40.09
N ASP A 1042 9.48 2.48 -41.02
CA ASP A 1042 10.66 1.69 -40.70
C ASP A 1042 11.83 2.59 -40.23
N PRO A 1043 12.86 2.04 -39.55
CA PRO A 1043 13.98 2.84 -39.05
C PRO A 1043 14.79 3.58 -40.13
N THR A 1044 14.74 3.14 -41.39
CA THR A 1044 15.40 3.83 -42.51
C THR A 1044 14.57 4.95 -43.12
N GLY A 1045 13.28 5.03 -42.77
CA GLY A 1045 12.37 6.06 -43.27
C GLY A 1045 12.00 5.90 -44.73
N THR A 1046 12.20 4.72 -45.32
CA THR A 1046 12.00 4.44 -46.75
C THR A 1046 10.78 3.57 -47.01
N ARG A 1047 10.28 2.87 -45.99
CA ARG A 1047 9.11 2.01 -46.02
C ARG A 1047 8.12 2.41 -44.93
N VAL A 1048 6.85 2.21 -45.25
CA VAL A 1048 5.73 2.44 -44.34
C VAL A 1048 4.78 1.25 -44.40
N ALA A 1049 4.33 0.79 -43.24
CA ALA A 1049 3.25 -0.16 -43.10
C ALA A 1049 1.96 0.58 -42.76
N PHE A 1050 0.85 0.20 -43.40
CA PHE A 1050 -0.51 0.61 -43.06
C PHE A 1050 -1.32 -0.60 -42.62
N ALA A 1051 -2.19 -0.42 -41.63
CA ALA A 1051 -3.07 -1.50 -41.16
C ALA A 1051 -4.52 -1.04 -41.00
N HIS A 1052 -5.47 -1.89 -41.37
CA HIS A 1052 -6.87 -1.70 -41.06
C HIS A 1052 -7.61 -3.04 -41.02
N GLY A 1053 -8.47 -3.23 -40.01
CA GLY A 1053 -9.18 -4.49 -39.85
C GLY A 1053 -8.19 -5.63 -39.57
N ASP A 1054 -8.25 -6.67 -40.40
CA ASP A 1054 -7.39 -7.85 -40.35
C ASP A 1054 -6.28 -7.84 -41.42
N ARG A 1055 -5.93 -6.68 -41.97
CA ARG A 1055 -4.94 -6.57 -43.04
C ARG A 1055 -3.90 -5.51 -42.74
N PHE A 1056 -2.67 -5.77 -43.17
CA PHE A 1056 -1.64 -4.75 -43.27
C PHE A 1056 -0.88 -4.85 -44.59
N VAL A 1057 -0.36 -3.72 -45.05
CA VAL A 1057 0.38 -3.55 -46.31
C VAL A 1057 1.64 -2.76 -46.04
N VAL A 1058 2.78 -3.21 -46.56
CA VAL A 1058 4.07 -2.53 -46.53
C VAL A 1058 4.36 -1.95 -47.92
N THR A 1059 4.65 -0.66 -48.00
CA THR A 1059 4.93 0.08 -49.23
C THR A 1059 6.13 1.00 -49.04
N ASP A 1060 6.68 1.53 -50.12
CA ASP A 1060 7.59 2.68 -50.03
C ASP A 1060 6.85 3.93 -49.53
N THR A 1061 7.59 4.86 -48.96
CA THR A 1061 7.07 6.13 -48.40
C THR A 1061 6.43 7.05 -49.44
N LEU A 1062 6.69 6.81 -50.72
CA LEU A 1062 6.09 7.55 -51.83
C LEU A 1062 4.80 6.90 -52.37
N MET A 1063 4.38 5.76 -51.82
CA MET A 1063 3.20 4.98 -52.25
C MET A 1063 3.25 4.50 -53.70
N ARG A 1064 4.45 4.23 -54.23
CA ARG A 1064 4.69 3.78 -55.62
C ARG A 1064 4.84 2.27 -55.73
N SER A 1065 5.26 1.59 -54.68
CA SER A 1065 5.58 0.15 -54.71
C SER A 1065 5.14 -0.54 -53.43
N VAL A 1066 4.20 -1.48 -53.58
CA VAL A 1066 3.83 -2.41 -52.50
C VAL A 1066 4.89 -3.49 -52.42
N TYR A 1067 5.53 -3.62 -51.27
CA TYR A 1067 6.56 -4.63 -51.01
C TYR A 1067 5.98 -5.90 -50.42
N ALA A 1068 4.98 -5.81 -49.55
CA ALA A 1068 4.36 -6.98 -48.95
C ALA A 1068 2.97 -6.68 -48.41
N GLN A 1069 2.13 -7.69 -48.32
CA GLN A 1069 0.83 -7.61 -47.65
C GLN A 1069 0.51 -8.92 -46.92
N ALA A 1070 -0.30 -8.84 -45.86
CA ALA A 1070 -0.80 -10.02 -45.17
C ALA A 1070 -2.21 -9.80 -44.64
N VAL A 1071 -2.97 -10.91 -44.58
CA VAL A 1071 -4.24 -11.02 -43.86
C VAL A 1071 -3.97 -11.83 -42.59
N VAL A 1072 -4.28 -11.28 -41.42
CA VAL A 1072 -3.83 -11.85 -40.14
C VAL A 1072 -4.72 -12.97 -39.60
N ARG A 1073 -5.90 -13.24 -40.19
CA ARG A 1073 -6.75 -14.39 -39.86
C ARG A 1073 -6.16 -15.67 -40.48
N PRO A 1074 -5.92 -16.75 -39.72
CA PRO A 1074 -6.59 -17.18 -38.47
C PRO A 1074 -5.86 -16.89 -37.14
N HIS A 1075 -4.77 -16.10 -37.14
CA HIS A 1075 -3.88 -15.98 -35.97
C HIS A 1075 -4.22 -14.81 -35.03
N GLN A 1076 -4.74 -13.70 -35.57
CA GLN A 1076 -4.97 -12.46 -34.84
C GLN A 1076 -6.32 -11.80 -35.19
N GLY A 1077 -6.88 -11.01 -34.26
CA GLY A 1077 -8.08 -10.20 -34.43
C GLY A 1077 -7.86 -8.90 -35.23
N GLU A 1078 -8.68 -7.86 -34.97
CA GLU A 1078 -8.45 -6.54 -35.57
C GLU A 1078 -7.12 -5.95 -35.07
N ILE A 1079 -6.27 -5.50 -35.99
CA ILE A 1079 -4.99 -4.87 -35.67
C ILE A 1079 -5.24 -3.54 -34.95
N THR A 1080 -4.87 -3.48 -33.67
CA THR A 1080 -4.97 -2.29 -32.80
C THR A 1080 -3.68 -1.49 -32.76
N GLY A 1081 -2.52 -2.14 -32.96
CA GLY A 1081 -1.21 -1.46 -33.00
C GLY A 1081 -0.26 -2.08 -34.03
N LEU A 1082 0.67 -1.26 -34.51
CA LEU A 1082 1.55 -1.56 -35.64
C LEU A 1082 2.92 -0.90 -35.41
N VAL A 1083 4.02 -1.63 -35.59
CA VAL A 1083 5.38 -1.07 -35.58
C VAL A 1083 6.30 -1.85 -36.52
N MET A 1084 7.28 -1.18 -37.13
CA MET A 1084 8.29 -1.81 -37.99
C MET A 1084 9.66 -1.80 -37.29
N PRO A 1085 10.17 -2.96 -36.82
CA PRO A 1085 11.54 -3.07 -36.29
C PRO A 1085 12.61 -2.96 -37.38
N ALA A 1086 12.30 -3.36 -38.61
CA ALA A 1086 13.22 -3.38 -39.75
C ALA A 1086 12.43 -3.17 -41.05
N PRO A 1087 13.07 -2.84 -42.18
CA PRO A 1087 12.39 -2.65 -43.47
C PRO A 1087 11.57 -3.86 -43.93
N ASP A 1088 11.96 -5.06 -43.53
CA ASP A 1088 11.37 -6.35 -43.86
C ASP A 1088 10.62 -6.99 -42.68
N GLU A 1089 10.48 -6.31 -41.54
CA GLU A 1089 9.78 -6.86 -40.37
C GLU A 1089 8.63 -5.96 -39.92
N VAL A 1090 7.52 -6.59 -39.56
CA VAL A 1090 6.33 -5.91 -39.04
C VAL A 1090 5.89 -6.61 -37.75
N LEU A 1091 5.60 -5.84 -36.72
CA LEU A 1091 4.97 -6.30 -35.49
C LEU A 1091 3.55 -5.72 -35.42
N THR A 1092 2.57 -6.60 -35.18
CA THR A 1092 1.16 -6.22 -35.02
C THR A 1092 0.64 -6.66 -33.66
N THR A 1093 -0.26 -5.88 -33.06
CA THR A 1093 -1.03 -6.25 -31.86
C THR A 1093 -2.53 -6.11 -32.11
N ASP A 1094 -3.35 -6.86 -31.36
CA ASP A 1094 -4.82 -6.77 -31.41
C ASP A 1094 -5.43 -6.42 -30.05
N ALA A 1095 -6.76 -6.27 -30.02
CA ALA A 1095 -7.53 -5.93 -28.82
C ALA A 1095 -7.54 -7.05 -27.77
N ASP A 1096 -7.19 -8.27 -28.17
CA ASP A 1096 -7.07 -9.43 -27.28
C ASP A 1096 -5.65 -9.58 -26.72
N GLY A 1097 -4.75 -8.65 -27.04
CA GLY A 1097 -3.37 -8.65 -26.54
C GLY A 1097 -2.46 -9.67 -27.25
N ARG A 1098 -2.88 -10.18 -28.42
CA ARG A 1098 -2.01 -11.04 -29.23
C ARG A 1098 -1.02 -10.19 -29.99
N MET A 1099 0.26 -10.51 -29.89
CA MET A 1099 1.32 -9.87 -30.66
C MET A 1099 1.89 -10.84 -31.70
N CYS A 1100 2.02 -10.38 -32.94
CA CYS A 1100 2.51 -11.18 -34.06
C CYS A 1100 3.70 -10.49 -34.72
N ARG A 1101 4.76 -11.27 -35.00
CA ARG A 1101 5.94 -10.84 -35.77
C ARG A 1101 5.90 -11.46 -37.15
N TRP A 1102 5.93 -10.60 -38.15
CA TRP A 1102 5.86 -10.93 -39.55
C TRP A 1102 7.15 -10.54 -40.25
N GLN A 1103 7.60 -11.36 -41.18
CA GLN A 1103 8.73 -11.04 -42.06
C GLN A 1103 8.27 -11.02 -43.51
N SER A 1104 8.66 -9.97 -44.23
CA SER A 1104 8.45 -9.82 -45.66
C SER A 1104 9.44 -10.70 -46.41
N VAL A 1105 8.91 -11.58 -47.27
CA VAL A 1105 9.69 -12.43 -48.16
C VAL A 1105 9.06 -12.32 -49.56
N GLY A 1106 9.65 -11.49 -50.42
CA GLY A 1106 9.00 -11.10 -51.67
C GLY A 1106 7.74 -10.28 -51.40
N ASP A 1107 6.66 -10.54 -52.14
CA ASP A 1107 5.38 -9.79 -52.08
C ASP A 1107 4.45 -10.21 -50.92
N GLU A 1108 4.86 -11.17 -50.08
CA GLU A 1108 4.08 -11.70 -48.96
C GLU A 1108 4.79 -11.49 -47.62
N CYS A 1109 4.01 -11.43 -46.55
CA CYS A 1109 4.49 -11.44 -45.17
C CYS A 1109 4.16 -12.76 -44.49
N HIS A 1110 5.17 -13.43 -43.92
CA HIS A 1110 5.00 -14.69 -43.18
C HIS A 1110 5.08 -14.45 -41.68
N LEU A 1111 4.20 -15.10 -40.91
CA LEU A 1111 4.24 -15.10 -39.46
C LEU A 1111 5.45 -15.93 -38.98
N ILE A 1112 6.33 -15.33 -38.18
CA ILE A 1112 7.54 -15.99 -37.64
C ILE A 1112 7.43 -16.23 -36.13
N ALA A 1113 6.75 -15.35 -35.40
CA ALA A 1113 6.51 -15.52 -33.98
C ALA A 1113 5.16 -14.93 -33.57
N SER A 1114 4.53 -15.49 -32.56
CA SER A 1114 3.31 -14.97 -31.95
C SER A 1114 3.33 -15.16 -30.44
N ALA A 1115 2.84 -14.17 -29.70
CA ALA A 1115 2.64 -14.22 -28.26
C ALA A 1115 1.16 -13.93 -27.95
N GLU A 1116 0.49 -14.88 -27.28
CA GLU A 1116 -0.95 -14.80 -26.96
C GLU A 1116 -1.23 -14.24 -25.55
N GLN A 1117 -0.19 -13.78 -24.84
CA GLN A 1117 -0.25 -13.39 -23.42
C GLN A 1117 0.24 -11.97 -23.15
N ALA A 1118 0.40 -11.13 -24.18
CA ALA A 1118 0.68 -9.72 -23.95
C ALA A 1118 -0.62 -9.01 -23.51
N PRO A 1119 -0.56 -7.96 -22.69
CA PRO A 1119 -1.73 -7.10 -22.48
C PRO A 1119 -2.13 -6.39 -23.79
N GLU A 1120 -3.30 -5.78 -23.81
CA GLU A 1120 -3.72 -4.96 -24.95
C GLU A 1120 -2.79 -3.75 -25.08
N LEU A 1121 -1.80 -3.85 -25.99
CA LEU A 1121 -0.79 -2.83 -26.20
C LEU A 1121 -1.22 -1.83 -27.27
N ILE A 1122 -1.07 -0.56 -26.94
CA ILE A 1122 -1.19 0.56 -27.88
C ILE A 1122 0.13 1.34 -27.92
N ASP A 1123 0.28 2.23 -28.91
CA ASP A 1123 1.47 3.08 -29.08
C ASP A 1123 2.79 2.29 -29.07
N LEU A 1124 2.81 1.21 -29.87
CA LEU A 1124 3.97 0.32 -29.98
C LEU A 1124 5.22 1.08 -30.47
N PHE A 1125 6.36 0.81 -29.83
CA PHE A 1125 7.67 1.30 -30.23
C PHE A 1125 8.72 0.20 -30.13
N THR A 1126 9.79 0.31 -30.91
CA THR A 1126 10.90 -0.63 -30.91
C THR A 1126 12.21 0.06 -30.55
N LEU A 1127 13.02 -0.61 -29.75
CA LEU A 1127 14.41 -0.28 -29.47
C LEU A 1127 15.27 -1.32 -30.18
N THR A 1128 15.46 -1.16 -31.48
CA THR A 1128 16.06 -2.17 -32.37
C THR A 1128 17.45 -2.63 -31.91
N GLY A 1129 18.32 -1.69 -31.53
CA GLY A 1129 19.65 -2.00 -30.97
C GLY A 1129 19.64 -2.67 -29.58
N TRP A 1130 18.48 -2.75 -28.94
CA TRP A 1130 18.27 -3.36 -27.62
C TRP A 1130 17.40 -4.61 -27.70
N ARG A 1131 16.87 -4.97 -28.88
CA ARG A 1131 15.91 -6.08 -29.03
C ARG A 1131 14.69 -5.98 -28.11
N ILE A 1132 14.18 -4.77 -27.88
CA ILE A 1132 13.00 -4.55 -27.05
C ILE A 1132 11.89 -3.99 -27.93
N VAL A 1133 10.69 -4.54 -27.78
CA VAL A 1133 9.46 -3.88 -28.21
C VAL A 1133 8.67 -3.48 -26.97
N GLY A 1134 8.25 -2.23 -26.91
CA GLY A 1134 7.47 -1.67 -25.84
C GLY A 1134 6.13 -1.17 -26.34
N GLY A 1135 5.15 -1.08 -25.46
CA GLY A 1135 3.86 -0.48 -25.72
C GLY A 1135 3.19 -0.05 -24.42
N TRP A 1136 2.15 0.77 -24.53
CA TRP A 1136 1.32 1.14 -23.40
C TRP A 1136 0.22 0.09 -23.21
N ALA A 1137 0.20 -0.57 -22.05
CA ALA A 1137 -0.83 -1.54 -21.72
C ALA A 1137 -2.11 -0.83 -21.31
N LEU A 1138 -3.13 -0.83 -22.18
CA LEU A 1138 -4.29 0.04 -22.08
C LEU A 1138 -5.12 -0.19 -20.81
N ARG A 1139 -5.20 -1.44 -20.33
CA ARG A 1139 -6.01 -1.81 -19.15
C ARG A 1139 -5.24 -1.66 -17.84
N GLU A 1140 -3.94 -1.90 -17.90
CA GLU A 1140 -3.03 -1.88 -16.76
C GLU A 1140 -2.51 -0.46 -16.48
N GLY A 1141 -2.57 0.44 -17.47
CA GLY A 1141 -2.16 1.84 -17.32
C GLY A 1141 -0.67 2.01 -17.08
N MET A 1142 0.16 1.14 -17.66
CA MET A 1142 1.61 1.16 -17.51
C MET A 1142 2.32 0.65 -18.77
N PRO A 1143 3.57 1.02 -19.02
CA PRO A 1143 4.33 0.48 -20.14
C PRO A 1143 4.69 -1.00 -19.91
N PHE A 1144 4.60 -1.79 -20.99
CA PHE A 1144 4.93 -3.21 -21.01
C PHE A 1144 6.00 -3.48 -22.07
N PHE A 1145 6.91 -4.42 -21.80
CA PHE A 1145 8.07 -4.68 -22.65
C PHE A 1145 8.19 -6.17 -22.98
N LEU A 1146 8.55 -6.47 -24.22
CA LEU A 1146 8.76 -7.81 -24.75
C LEU A 1146 10.12 -7.85 -25.49
N ASP A 1147 10.78 -9.01 -25.53
CA ASP A 1147 11.91 -9.21 -26.46
C ASP A 1147 11.37 -9.16 -27.89
N SER A 1148 11.99 -8.34 -28.75
CA SER A 1148 11.48 -8.09 -30.10
C SER A 1148 11.61 -9.30 -31.02
N SER A 1149 12.39 -10.33 -30.65
CA SER A 1149 12.59 -11.53 -31.44
C SER A 1149 11.71 -12.68 -30.98
N THR A 1150 11.64 -12.92 -29.66
CA THR A 1150 10.88 -14.04 -29.07
C THR A 1150 9.47 -13.66 -28.63
N LEU A 1151 9.16 -12.36 -28.50
CA LEU A 1151 7.90 -11.83 -27.98
C LEU A 1151 7.59 -12.33 -26.55
N VAL A 1152 8.62 -12.67 -25.78
CA VAL A 1152 8.48 -13.03 -24.36
C VAL A 1152 8.53 -11.77 -23.51
N PRO A 1153 7.68 -11.64 -22.46
CA PRO A 1153 7.76 -10.53 -21.51
C PRO A 1153 9.14 -10.39 -20.90
N VAL A 1154 9.66 -9.16 -20.90
CA VAL A 1154 10.97 -8.85 -20.34
C VAL A 1154 10.87 -7.77 -19.27
N ALA A 1155 11.85 -7.77 -18.36
CA ALA A 1155 11.99 -6.68 -17.42
C ALA A 1155 12.19 -5.35 -18.17
N PRO A 1156 11.65 -4.23 -17.64
CA PRO A 1156 11.84 -2.91 -18.22
C PRO A 1156 13.34 -2.56 -18.35
N PRO A 1157 13.77 -1.95 -19.47
CA PRO A 1157 15.16 -1.54 -19.62
C PRO A 1157 15.56 -0.58 -18.49
N ARG A 1158 16.77 -0.73 -17.94
CA ARG A 1158 17.24 0.02 -16.77
C ARG A 1158 17.13 1.55 -16.94
N LEU A 1159 17.28 2.07 -18.15
CA LEU A 1159 17.09 3.49 -18.48
C LEU A 1159 15.71 4.06 -18.13
N VAL A 1160 14.67 3.23 -18.12
CA VAL A 1160 13.28 3.63 -17.85
C VAL A 1160 12.71 2.99 -16.59
N LYS A 1161 13.41 1.98 -16.03
CA LYS A 1161 12.95 1.16 -14.89
C LYS A 1161 12.61 1.98 -13.65
N ASP A 1162 13.46 2.94 -13.31
CA ASP A 1162 13.32 3.73 -12.08
C ASP A 1162 12.17 4.73 -12.15
N PHE A 1163 11.56 4.90 -13.33
CA PHE A 1163 10.55 5.92 -13.59
C PHE A 1163 9.17 5.33 -13.91
N LEU A 1164 9.04 4.01 -14.08
CA LEU A 1164 7.84 3.34 -14.63
C LEU A 1164 6.51 3.68 -13.93
N THR A 1165 6.56 3.97 -12.63
CA THR A 1165 5.36 4.34 -11.85
C THR A 1165 4.90 5.78 -12.09
N GLU A 1166 5.70 6.59 -12.77
CA GLU A 1166 5.51 8.04 -12.98
C GLU A 1166 5.49 8.45 -14.46
N LEU A 1167 5.66 7.50 -15.38
CA LEU A 1167 5.65 7.74 -16.83
C LEU A 1167 4.21 7.96 -17.30
N GLN A 1168 3.96 9.06 -18.01
CA GLN A 1168 2.68 9.27 -18.71
C GLN A 1168 2.76 8.86 -20.18
N ASP A 1169 3.84 9.23 -20.89
CA ASP A 1169 4.06 8.87 -22.29
C ASP A 1169 5.50 8.39 -22.52
N ILE A 1170 5.67 7.36 -23.36
CA ILE A 1170 6.96 6.96 -23.93
C ILE A 1170 6.86 7.05 -25.45
N THR A 1171 7.80 7.74 -26.08
CA THR A 1171 7.89 7.83 -27.53
C THR A 1171 9.33 7.66 -28.00
N VAL A 1172 9.50 7.22 -29.25
CA VAL A 1172 10.80 6.97 -29.85
C VAL A 1172 10.86 7.68 -31.20
N SER A 1173 11.99 8.30 -31.51
CA SER A 1173 12.21 8.89 -32.83
C SER A 1173 12.09 7.84 -33.94
N PRO A 1174 11.63 8.20 -35.16
CA PRO A 1174 11.48 7.26 -36.27
C PRO A 1174 12.74 6.45 -36.59
N ASP A 1175 13.92 7.08 -36.51
CA ASP A 1175 15.24 6.45 -36.70
C ASP A 1175 15.70 5.60 -35.49
N ARG A 1176 14.87 5.51 -34.45
CA ARG A 1176 15.09 4.75 -33.20
C ARG A 1176 16.28 5.22 -32.38
N ARG A 1177 16.75 6.45 -32.61
CA ARG A 1177 17.88 7.04 -31.91
C ARG A 1177 17.51 7.65 -30.57
N TYR A 1178 16.43 8.42 -30.49
CA TYR A 1178 16.03 9.13 -29.29
C TYR A 1178 14.82 8.45 -28.64
N LEU A 1179 14.93 8.14 -27.35
CA LEU A 1179 13.83 7.71 -26.51
C LEU A 1179 13.44 8.86 -25.60
N VAL A 1180 12.18 9.24 -25.62
CA VAL A 1180 11.68 10.34 -24.82
C VAL A 1180 10.56 9.86 -23.93
N HIS A 1181 10.60 10.31 -22.68
CA HIS A 1181 9.49 10.13 -21.77
C HIS A 1181 9.15 11.39 -21.00
N SER A 1182 7.88 11.55 -20.69
CA SER A 1182 7.37 12.63 -19.84
C SER A 1182 7.03 12.09 -18.45
N LYS A 1183 7.48 12.80 -17.42
CA LYS A 1183 6.95 12.62 -16.06
C LYS A 1183 5.73 13.51 -15.93
N GLY A 1184 4.57 12.92 -15.80
CA GLY A 1184 3.34 13.67 -15.71
C GLY A 1184 2.77 13.64 -14.30
N VAL A 1185 2.60 14.84 -13.74
CA VAL A 1185 1.95 15.02 -12.45
C VAL A 1185 0.46 15.20 -12.73
N TYR A 1186 -0.39 14.27 -12.28
CA TYR A 1186 -1.83 14.54 -12.25
C TYR A 1186 -2.10 15.70 -11.28
N PRO A 1187 -2.86 16.74 -11.69
CA PRO A 1187 -3.32 17.74 -10.76
C PRO A 1187 -4.41 17.12 -9.88
N SER A 1188 -4.09 16.78 -8.63
CA SER A 1188 -5.10 16.73 -7.58
C SER A 1188 -5.53 18.17 -7.30
N SER A 1189 -6.83 18.43 -7.42
CA SER A 1189 -7.44 19.75 -7.51
C SER A 1189 -7.05 20.79 -6.43
N SER A 1190 -7.02 22.06 -6.90
CA SER A 1190 -7.34 23.34 -6.21
C SER A 1190 -6.24 24.34 -5.81
N ASP A 1191 -4.96 24.09 -6.08
CA ASP A 1191 -3.95 25.15 -6.01
C ASP A 1191 -3.45 25.46 -7.44
N GLY A 1192 -3.76 26.66 -7.94
CA GLY A 1192 -3.50 27.13 -9.32
C GLY A 1192 -2.03 27.31 -9.69
N CYS A 1193 -1.16 26.39 -9.30
CA CYS A 1193 0.21 26.27 -9.80
C CYS A 1193 0.38 24.92 -10.47
N HIS A 1194 0.41 24.93 -11.81
CA HIS A 1194 0.71 23.76 -12.61
C HIS A 1194 2.19 23.37 -12.44
N PRO A 1195 2.53 22.17 -11.92
CA PRO A 1195 3.91 21.68 -11.94
C PRO A 1195 4.34 21.43 -13.39
N GLN A 1196 5.52 21.92 -13.76
CA GLN A 1196 6.04 21.80 -15.13
C GLN A 1196 6.39 20.34 -15.46
N ALA A 1197 5.85 19.81 -16.54
CA ALA A 1197 6.22 18.50 -17.07
C ALA A 1197 7.71 18.51 -17.49
N VAL A 1198 8.52 17.68 -16.85
CA VAL A 1198 9.93 17.50 -17.24
C VAL A 1198 9.98 16.41 -18.30
N ILE A 1199 10.40 16.78 -19.52
CA ILE A 1199 10.64 15.81 -20.59
C ILE A 1199 12.08 15.34 -20.49
N THR A 1200 12.27 14.03 -20.40
CA THR A 1200 13.59 13.41 -20.37
C THR A 1200 13.84 12.74 -21.71
N VAL A 1201 14.95 13.12 -22.35
CA VAL A 1201 15.39 12.62 -23.65
C VAL A 1201 16.65 11.78 -23.46
N HIS A 1202 16.63 10.55 -23.96
CA HIS A 1202 17.75 9.62 -23.96
C HIS A 1202 18.26 9.45 -25.40
N ASP A 1203 19.52 9.77 -25.67
CA ASP A 1203 20.18 9.44 -26.95
C ASP A 1203 20.72 8.01 -26.88
N LEU A 1204 19.99 7.07 -27.48
CA LEU A 1204 20.31 5.65 -27.45
C LEU A 1204 21.54 5.32 -28.30
N GLU A 1205 21.91 6.15 -29.27
CA GLU A 1205 23.14 6.01 -30.06
C GLU A 1205 24.35 6.63 -29.36
N HIS A 1206 24.16 7.41 -28.29
CA HIS A 1206 25.28 7.89 -27.50
C HIS A 1206 25.97 6.72 -26.75
N PRO A 1207 27.30 6.56 -26.84
CA PRO A 1207 27.98 5.39 -26.27
C PRO A 1207 27.83 5.19 -24.76
N THR A 1208 27.42 6.22 -24.02
CA THR A 1208 27.10 6.11 -22.59
C THR A 1208 25.77 5.39 -22.32
N ALA A 1209 24.87 5.22 -23.30
CA ALA A 1209 23.62 4.47 -23.15
C ALA A 1209 23.77 2.97 -23.45
N TRP A 1210 24.83 2.58 -24.15
CA TRP A 1210 25.08 1.20 -24.61
C TRP A 1210 25.43 0.15 -23.53
N PRO A 1211 25.91 0.47 -22.33
CA PRO A 1211 26.16 -0.53 -21.28
C PRO A 1211 24.94 -1.33 -20.85
N HIS A 1212 23.78 -0.73 -21.06
CA HIS A 1212 22.50 -1.33 -20.80
C HIS A 1212 22.01 -2.17 -21.99
N ARG A 1213 22.70 -2.18 -23.14
CA ARG A 1213 22.40 -3.06 -24.29
C ARG A 1213 22.93 -4.48 -24.05
N PRO A 1214 22.33 -5.51 -24.65
CA PRO A 1214 22.89 -6.86 -24.67
C PRO A 1214 24.27 -6.83 -25.31
N LEU A 1215 25.23 -7.55 -24.74
CA LEU A 1215 26.57 -7.66 -25.33
C LEU A 1215 26.50 -8.15 -26.80
N ALA A 1216 25.48 -8.96 -27.09
CA ALA A 1216 25.17 -9.52 -28.38
C ALA A 1216 24.81 -8.50 -29.47
N SER A 1217 24.27 -7.34 -29.13
CA SER A 1217 23.63 -6.44 -30.10
C SER A 1217 24.57 -5.41 -30.70
N LEU A 1218 25.85 -5.40 -30.30
CA LEU A 1218 26.86 -4.49 -30.84
C LEU A 1218 27.29 -4.91 -32.25
N THR A 1219 27.31 -3.94 -33.17
CA THR A 1219 27.62 -4.10 -34.60
C THR A 1219 28.91 -3.39 -35.01
N GLU A 1220 29.41 -3.63 -36.23
CA GLU A 1220 30.58 -2.91 -36.77
C GLU A 1220 30.31 -1.41 -36.96
N ARG A 1221 29.05 -1.02 -37.20
CA ARG A 1221 28.63 0.39 -37.23
C ARG A 1221 28.81 1.05 -35.86
N ASP A 1222 28.46 0.34 -34.79
CA ASP A 1222 28.66 0.82 -33.41
C ASP A 1222 30.17 1.00 -33.11
N ARG A 1223 31.02 0.09 -33.60
CA ARG A 1223 32.48 0.22 -33.46
C ARG A 1223 33.03 1.51 -34.10
N ALA A 1224 32.57 1.85 -35.30
CA ALA A 1224 32.99 3.08 -35.97
C ALA A 1224 32.61 4.35 -35.19
N ALA A 1225 31.45 4.36 -34.53
CA ALA A 1225 31.02 5.46 -33.67
C ALA A 1225 31.86 5.56 -32.38
N LEU A 1226 32.35 4.43 -31.84
CA LEU A 1226 33.27 4.41 -30.69
C LEU A 1226 34.66 4.95 -31.02
N ASP A 1227 35.13 4.81 -32.26
CA ASP A 1227 36.49 5.22 -32.66
C ASP A 1227 36.67 6.74 -32.76
N VAL A 1228 35.56 7.49 -32.83
CA VAL A 1228 35.55 8.96 -32.94
C VAL A 1228 35.53 9.65 -31.56
N LEU A 1229 35.24 8.93 -30.48
CA LEU A 1229 35.16 9.49 -29.13
C LEU A 1229 36.51 9.58 -28.43
N GLU A 1230 36.88 10.78 -27.98
CA GLU A 1230 37.98 10.99 -27.04
C GLU A 1230 37.54 10.60 -25.62
N ALA A 1231 38.27 9.69 -24.96
CA ALA A 1231 37.95 9.24 -23.61
C ALA A 1231 38.52 10.22 -22.55
N PRO A 1232 37.66 10.90 -21.75
CA PRO A 1232 38.08 11.87 -20.74
C PRO A 1232 38.67 11.23 -19.47
N SER A 1233 38.49 9.92 -19.26
CA SER A 1233 39.07 9.18 -18.13
C SER A 1233 39.61 7.80 -18.54
N PRO A 1234 40.57 7.23 -17.76
CA PRO A 1234 41.05 5.86 -17.95
C PRO A 1234 39.93 4.81 -17.90
N GLU A 1235 38.96 4.97 -17.00
CA GLU A 1235 37.86 4.03 -16.77
C GLU A 1235 36.91 4.00 -17.97
N LEU A 1236 36.59 5.16 -18.56
CA LEU A 1236 35.79 5.23 -19.78
C LEU A 1236 36.54 4.62 -20.97
N ARG A 1237 37.86 4.77 -21.03
CA ARG A 1237 38.70 4.20 -22.09
C ARG A 1237 38.68 2.67 -22.09
N ASP A 1238 38.78 2.06 -20.92
CA ASP A 1238 38.77 0.59 -20.78
C ASP A 1238 37.43 -0.01 -21.21
N LEU A 1239 36.32 0.66 -20.89
CA LEU A 1239 35.02 0.22 -21.35
C LEU A 1239 34.81 0.43 -22.85
N LEU A 1240 35.16 1.59 -23.41
CA LEU A 1240 35.09 1.80 -24.86
C LEU A 1240 35.90 0.72 -25.60
N ASN A 1241 37.05 0.31 -25.05
CA ASN A 1241 37.86 -0.80 -25.57
C ASN A 1241 37.21 -2.18 -25.39
N LEU A 1242 36.45 -2.42 -24.32
CA LEU A 1242 35.62 -3.62 -24.15
C LEU A 1242 34.52 -3.67 -25.20
N MET A 1243 33.81 -2.56 -25.41
CA MET A 1243 32.70 -2.46 -26.37
C MET A 1243 33.20 -2.63 -27.81
N ARG A 1244 34.35 -2.04 -28.16
CA ARG A 1244 35.04 -2.30 -29.43
C ARG A 1244 35.37 -3.79 -29.61
N ALA A 1245 35.80 -4.47 -28.55
CA ALA A 1245 36.11 -5.90 -28.60
C ALA A 1245 34.86 -6.77 -28.75
N ALA A 1246 33.77 -6.40 -28.09
CA ALA A 1246 32.49 -7.09 -28.20
C ALA A 1246 31.88 -6.94 -29.61
N ALA A 1247 31.92 -5.74 -30.19
CA ALA A 1247 31.52 -5.49 -31.57
C ALA A 1247 32.37 -6.31 -32.57
N ALA A 1248 33.70 -6.34 -32.39
CA ALA A 1248 34.61 -7.12 -33.22
C ALA A 1248 34.34 -8.64 -33.13
N TYR A 1249 34.06 -9.16 -31.92
CA TYR A 1249 33.69 -10.57 -31.72
C TYR A 1249 32.41 -10.94 -32.48
N ARG A 1250 31.41 -10.05 -32.50
CA ARG A 1250 30.17 -10.27 -33.26
C ARG A 1250 30.41 -10.27 -34.76
N SER A 1251 31.19 -9.34 -35.28
CA SER A 1251 31.55 -9.29 -36.71
C SER A 1251 32.33 -10.53 -37.17
N GLU A 1252 33.26 -11.03 -36.36
CA GLU A 1252 33.99 -12.28 -36.64
C GLU A 1252 33.07 -13.50 -36.64
N ARG A 1253 32.16 -13.61 -35.67
CA ARG A 1253 31.20 -14.72 -35.58
C ARG A 1253 30.18 -14.69 -36.72
N ALA A 1254 29.67 -13.52 -37.10
CA ALA A 1254 28.76 -13.36 -38.24
C ALA A 1254 29.41 -13.81 -39.55
N ASN A 1255 30.69 -13.50 -39.76
CA ASN A 1255 31.48 -13.93 -40.93
C ASN A 1255 31.89 -15.42 -40.91
N THR A 1256 31.77 -16.13 -39.78
CA THR A 1256 32.02 -17.58 -39.70
C THR A 1256 30.75 -18.43 -39.82
N THR A 1257 29.58 -17.84 -39.59
CA THR A 1257 28.25 -18.47 -39.76
C THR A 1257 27.59 -18.19 -41.11
N ALA A 1258 28.08 -17.21 -41.87
CA ALA A 1258 27.75 -16.97 -43.28
C ALA A 1258 28.76 -17.70 -44.18
#